data_AF-A0A4R9C2S8-F1
#
_entry.id   AF-A0A4R9C2S8-F1
#
_cell.length_a   1.000
_cell.length_b   1.000
_cell.length_c   1.000
_cell.angle_alpha   90.00
_cell.angle_beta   90.00
_cell.angle_gamma   90.00
#
_symmetry.space_group_name_H-M   'P 1'
#
loop_
_entity.id
_entity.type
_entity.pdbx_description
1 polymer ?
#
loop_
_entity_poly.entity_id
_entity_poly.type
_entity_poly.pdbx_seq_one_letter_code
_entity_poly.pdbx_strand_id
1 'polypeptide(L)'
;LNEIIDNNHYSKYSELNHFMSNIDKKTFKEKYDISKKFYELDYNLLTEVLKFYKDYKLELKDKLEKKDVNYAVLEMEYLKKNDIPRNNSFLEHLSTNYARRIIYNSKIIFGIPFLVFAILIFYGILSKEMEDGTINLLKTQPIDYRKLVISKLISMNLISIIYLSSFFIFFALICFVQGINLGGFREIYRVFHEGLNPKYILAYNLMPLILLLFFTIMNLMYSIILFANSIFRSKQVSLALLVTLFGLSFTFTENIEGLKTVFNPIYVMDYIRTINGKIFSTISISGQYEYKELYSSNFYFLGIFILFTTILILATIYILRYNFKFNKVQDKIYINKYSVFRFEVRKITNNQSFLIYLLATLILIFSLHFFEKNKAINIKNYKIGENGEIKEIIEEVKLEKNRIEARGESIKNINLSDINSSFYALAKTQENHINNMIAGYKKGDSSLFYNSQKWLDIFNSTHYNTMFISKQDSLPFNTFENEVLSDVSIKDKVIPITKRDFKFSEYQIFNSNLIEKQVRNQERYGTNSGVYTIYRMLKYQDLDIIFLGIVMFMILHGYVSEKENGSQLNMIYTQPLNRFKYNITKVFSQTYVLAIFCFVVFAFAILNGVITESFGEIKQPVIHYLTYFKKFNIPEERLNAIKTFTTMPIWQYLTKTFIVMIMQGFLISSIATLFSIYTKSKNLLIAMTSGFILTGVILTNLLNVNIVKLYSPFSYLFANKVADNSVMIRNVIIGGNFVTSMMVLTVWSIIFMIIGSMIVNKRKQKV
;
A
#
# COMPACT_ATOMS: atom_id res chain seq x y z
N LEU A 1 -8.99 -15.57 -25.73
CA LEU A 1 -10.19 -16.33 -25.28
C LEU A 1 -10.69 -15.84 -23.92
N ASN A 2 -9.87 -15.85 -22.86
CA ASN A 2 -10.29 -15.41 -21.50
C ASN A 2 -10.82 -13.96 -21.43
N GLU A 3 -10.20 -12.99 -22.12
CA GLU A 3 -10.67 -11.58 -22.10
C GLU A 3 -11.98 -11.33 -22.87
N ILE A 4 -12.26 -12.13 -23.91
CA ILE A 4 -13.50 -12.02 -24.71
C ILE A 4 -14.66 -12.73 -24.00
N ILE A 5 -14.34 -13.78 -23.23
CA ILE A 5 -15.29 -14.57 -22.45
C ILE A 5 -15.74 -13.79 -21.21
N ASP A 6 -14.84 -13.17 -20.45
CA ASP A 6 -15.20 -12.65 -19.12
C ASP A 6 -16.11 -11.40 -19.15
N ASN A 7 -16.03 -10.56 -20.19
CA ASN A 7 -16.74 -9.27 -20.20
C ASN A 7 -18.07 -9.26 -20.96
N ASN A 8 -18.30 -10.20 -21.89
CA ASN A 8 -19.52 -10.24 -22.71
C ASN A 8 -20.36 -11.52 -22.54
N HIS A 9 -19.84 -12.54 -21.86
CA HIS A 9 -20.58 -13.78 -21.65
C HIS A 9 -21.73 -13.59 -20.64
N TYR A 10 -21.46 -12.97 -19.50
CA TYR A 10 -22.45 -12.75 -18.45
C TYR A 10 -23.44 -11.62 -18.77
N SER A 11 -23.09 -10.71 -19.67
CA SER A 11 -23.92 -9.55 -20.02
C SER A 11 -25.28 -9.94 -20.61
N LYS A 12 -25.40 -11.15 -21.18
CA LYS A 12 -26.63 -11.71 -21.71
C LYS A 12 -27.63 -12.15 -20.63
N TYR A 13 -27.19 -12.26 -19.37
CA TYR A 13 -28.01 -12.71 -18.25
C TYR A 13 -28.42 -11.52 -17.38
N SER A 14 -29.62 -11.00 -17.58
CA SER A 14 -30.15 -9.82 -16.87
C SER A 14 -30.16 -9.99 -15.35
N GLU A 15 -30.45 -11.19 -14.86
CA GLU A 15 -30.43 -11.53 -13.42
C GLU A 15 -29.03 -11.34 -12.81
N LEU A 16 -27.98 -11.83 -13.49
CA LEU A 16 -26.59 -11.71 -13.02
C LEU A 16 -26.13 -10.26 -13.04
N ASN A 17 -26.45 -9.51 -14.10
CA ASN A 17 -26.14 -8.09 -14.19
C ASN A 17 -26.82 -7.30 -13.06
N HIS A 18 -28.10 -7.57 -12.79
CA HIS A 18 -28.83 -6.94 -11.70
C HIS A 18 -28.22 -7.30 -10.32
N PHE A 19 -27.82 -8.55 -10.12
CA PHE A 19 -27.14 -8.98 -8.90
C PHE A 19 -25.81 -8.24 -8.71
N MET A 20 -24.96 -8.22 -9.73
CA MET A 20 -23.64 -7.56 -9.69
C MET A 20 -23.75 -6.06 -9.44
N SER A 21 -24.77 -5.40 -10.00
CA SER A 21 -25.01 -3.96 -9.76
C SER A 21 -25.41 -3.63 -8.32
N ASN A 22 -25.92 -4.61 -7.56
CA ASN A 22 -26.38 -4.43 -6.18
C ASN A 22 -25.57 -5.25 -5.17
N ILE A 23 -24.37 -5.69 -5.55
CA ILE A 23 -23.59 -6.67 -4.80
C ILE A 23 -23.26 -6.25 -3.36
N ASP A 24 -23.11 -4.95 -3.10
CA ASP A 24 -22.79 -4.42 -1.77
C ASP A 24 -23.98 -4.53 -0.80
N LYS A 25 -25.20 -4.69 -1.31
CA LYS A 25 -26.42 -4.91 -0.52
C LYS A 25 -26.70 -6.39 -0.25
N LYS A 26 -25.89 -7.30 -0.83
CA LYS A 26 -26.09 -8.75 -0.77
C LYS A 26 -25.34 -9.39 0.39
N THR A 27 -25.99 -10.33 1.06
CA THR A 27 -25.39 -11.16 2.11
C THR A 27 -24.34 -12.11 1.51
N PHE A 28 -23.40 -12.58 2.34
CA PHE A 28 -22.41 -13.57 1.87
C PHE A 28 -23.04 -14.88 1.41
N LYS A 29 -24.18 -15.26 2.00
CA LYS A 29 -24.96 -16.42 1.57
C LYS A 29 -25.50 -16.26 0.15
N GLU A 30 -26.19 -15.14 -0.13
CA GLU A 30 -26.69 -14.85 -1.49
C GLU A 30 -25.55 -14.81 -2.53
N LYS A 31 -24.39 -14.25 -2.15
CA LYS A 31 -23.18 -14.22 -2.99
C LYS A 31 -22.63 -15.62 -3.28
N TYR A 32 -22.60 -16.48 -2.27
CA TYR A 32 -22.16 -17.86 -2.44
C TYR A 32 -23.12 -18.64 -3.34
N ASP A 33 -24.43 -18.46 -3.16
CA ASP A 33 -25.44 -19.16 -3.95
C ASP A 33 -25.40 -18.73 -5.43
N ILE A 34 -25.28 -17.42 -5.72
CA ILE A 34 -25.16 -16.95 -7.12
C ILE A 34 -23.87 -17.42 -7.78
N SER A 35 -22.79 -17.63 -7.02
CA SER A 35 -21.51 -18.08 -7.57
C SER A 35 -21.60 -19.46 -8.23
N LYS A 36 -22.55 -20.30 -7.79
CA LYS A 36 -22.84 -21.59 -8.43
C LYS A 36 -23.41 -21.42 -9.84
N LYS A 37 -24.27 -20.41 -10.06
CA LYS A 37 -24.80 -20.10 -11.41
C LYS A 37 -23.70 -19.63 -12.35
N PHE A 38 -22.82 -18.74 -11.89
CA PHE A 38 -21.64 -18.32 -12.68
C PHE A 38 -20.76 -19.52 -13.06
N TYR A 39 -20.54 -20.43 -12.10
CA TYR A 39 -19.78 -21.63 -12.33
C TYR A 39 -20.40 -22.54 -13.40
N GLU A 40 -21.71 -22.77 -13.37
CA GLU A 40 -22.41 -23.58 -14.37
C GLU A 40 -22.25 -23.01 -15.79
N LEU A 41 -22.34 -21.68 -15.93
CA LEU A 41 -22.11 -21.00 -17.22
C LEU A 41 -20.69 -21.22 -17.73
N ASP A 42 -19.69 -21.03 -16.88
CA ASP A 42 -18.29 -21.24 -17.26
C ASP A 42 -18.00 -22.70 -17.63
N TYR A 43 -18.59 -23.64 -16.90
CA TYR A 43 -18.45 -25.07 -17.15
C TYR A 43 -19.04 -25.44 -18.53
N ASN A 44 -20.23 -24.95 -18.83
CA ASN A 44 -20.90 -25.19 -20.11
C ASN A 44 -20.10 -24.61 -21.27
N LEU A 45 -19.61 -23.37 -21.11
CA LEU A 45 -18.77 -22.72 -22.11
C LEU A 45 -17.47 -23.48 -22.36
N LEU A 46 -16.78 -23.95 -21.31
CA LEU A 46 -15.57 -24.76 -21.46
C LEU A 46 -15.89 -26.06 -22.21
N THR A 47 -17.01 -26.71 -21.90
CA THR A 47 -17.45 -27.95 -22.56
C THR A 47 -17.72 -27.72 -24.05
N GLU A 48 -18.37 -26.62 -24.41
CA GLU A 48 -18.60 -26.22 -25.81
C GLU A 48 -17.28 -25.95 -26.54
N VAL A 49 -16.35 -25.25 -25.90
CA VAL A 49 -15.01 -24.97 -26.46
C VAL A 49 -14.24 -26.27 -26.71
N LEU A 50 -14.24 -27.20 -25.75
CA LEU A 50 -13.60 -28.51 -25.90
C LEU A 50 -14.24 -29.35 -27.00
N LYS A 51 -15.57 -29.32 -27.11
CA LYS A 51 -16.30 -29.99 -28.19
C LYS A 51 -15.91 -29.39 -29.55
N PHE A 52 -15.83 -28.06 -29.65
CA PHE A 52 -15.36 -27.38 -30.85
C PHE A 52 -13.93 -27.78 -31.23
N TYR A 53 -12.99 -27.82 -30.27
CA TYR A 53 -11.63 -28.31 -30.53
C TYR A 53 -11.62 -29.73 -31.12
N LYS A 54 -12.47 -30.61 -30.58
CA LYS A 54 -12.59 -31.99 -31.03
C LYS A 54 -13.23 -32.11 -32.41
N ASP A 55 -14.34 -31.42 -32.64
CA ASP A 55 -15.13 -31.48 -33.88
C ASP A 55 -14.30 -30.98 -35.08
N TYR A 56 -13.45 -29.97 -34.86
CA TYR A 56 -12.61 -29.37 -35.89
C TYR A 56 -11.15 -29.87 -35.89
N LYS A 57 -10.82 -30.88 -35.08
CA LYS A 57 -9.45 -31.45 -34.93
C LYS A 57 -8.37 -30.38 -34.72
N LEU A 58 -8.69 -29.36 -33.93
CA LEU A 58 -7.80 -28.26 -33.62
C LEU A 58 -6.86 -28.67 -32.48
N GLU A 59 -5.55 -28.56 -32.70
CA GLU A 59 -4.54 -28.85 -31.68
C GLU A 59 -3.86 -27.57 -31.19
N LEU A 60 -3.75 -27.43 -29.87
CA LEU A 60 -2.94 -26.38 -29.24
C LEU A 60 -1.46 -26.69 -29.49
N LYS A 61 -0.80 -25.81 -30.26
CA LYS A 61 0.63 -25.95 -30.60
C LYS A 61 1.55 -25.61 -29.43
N ASP A 62 1.13 -24.68 -28.56
CA ASP A 62 1.91 -24.28 -27.39
C ASP A 62 1.71 -25.28 -26.24
N LYS A 63 2.84 -25.79 -25.72
CA LYS A 63 2.86 -26.68 -24.56
C LYS A 63 2.34 -26.01 -23.29
N LEU A 64 2.57 -24.70 -23.11
CA LEU A 64 2.11 -23.96 -21.94
C LEU A 64 0.60 -23.75 -21.98
N GLU A 65 0.06 -23.32 -23.12
CA GLU A 65 -1.39 -23.22 -23.31
C GLU A 65 -2.08 -24.57 -23.11
N LYS A 66 -1.51 -25.66 -23.63
CA LYS A 66 -2.03 -27.02 -23.43
C LYS A 66 -2.04 -27.41 -21.95
N LYS A 67 -1.00 -27.07 -21.20
CA LYS A 67 -0.92 -27.32 -19.75
C LYS A 67 -1.98 -26.53 -18.97
N ASP A 68 -2.22 -25.28 -19.33
CA ASP A 68 -3.24 -24.42 -18.71
C ASP A 68 -4.66 -24.92 -18.99
N VAL A 69 -4.96 -25.27 -20.25
CA VAL A 69 -6.26 -25.83 -20.63
C VAL A 69 -6.49 -27.15 -19.89
N ASN A 70 -5.52 -28.06 -19.87
CA ASN A 70 -5.63 -29.33 -19.15
C ASN A 70 -5.92 -29.13 -17.66
N TYR A 71 -5.27 -28.16 -17.01
CA TYR A 71 -5.56 -27.83 -15.62
C TYR A 71 -6.98 -27.26 -15.45
N ALA A 72 -7.41 -26.34 -16.33
CA ALA A 72 -8.75 -25.76 -16.27
C ALA A 72 -9.84 -26.84 -16.41
N VAL A 73 -9.66 -27.83 -17.29
CA VAL A 73 -10.57 -28.97 -17.41
C VAL A 73 -10.62 -29.78 -16.12
N LEU A 74 -9.45 -30.18 -15.58
CA LEU A 74 -9.36 -30.93 -14.33
C LEU A 74 -10.04 -30.18 -13.18
N GLU A 75 -9.79 -28.87 -13.07
CA GLU A 75 -10.34 -28.03 -12.02
C GLU A 75 -11.87 -28.00 -12.11
N MET A 76 -12.42 -27.73 -13.29
CA MET A 76 -13.87 -27.71 -13.52
C MET A 76 -14.51 -29.07 -13.23
N GLU A 77 -13.95 -30.19 -13.68
CA GLU A 77 -14.50 -31.51 -13.39
C GLU A 77 -14.49 -31.81 -11.88
N TYR A 78 -13.40 -31.46 -11.20
CA TYR A 78 -13.27 -31.65 -9.76
C TYR A 78 -14.30 -30.82 -8.98
N LEU A 79 -14.43 -29.53 -9.32
CA LEU A 79 -15.35 -28.60 -8.68
C LEU A 79 -16.81 -29.07 -8.86
N LYS A 80 -17.16 -29.55 -10.06
CA LYS A 80 -18.51 -30.07 -10.36
C LYS A 80 -18.83 -31.30 -9.52
N LYS A 81 -17.89 -32.24 -9.45
CA LYS A 81 -18.05 -33.50 -8.70
C LYS A 81 -18.25 -33.26 -7.20
N ASN A 82 -17.72 -32.17 -6.65
CA ASN A 82 -17.72 -31.89 -5.22
C ASN A 82 -18.69 -30.76 -4.82
N ASP A 83 -19.52 -30.23 -5.74
CA ASP A 83 -20.41 -29.07 -5.52
C ASP A 83 -19.69 -27.86 -4.90
N ILE A 84 -18.48 -27.57 -5.42
CA ILE A 84 -17.66 -26.45 -5.00
C ILE A 84 -17.77 -25.34 -6.04
N PRO A 85 -18.15 -24.10 -5.68
CA PRO A 85 -18.20 -23.00 -6.63
C PRO A 85 -16.79 -22.59 -7.09
N ARG A 86 -16.67 -22.30 -8.39
CA ARG A 86 -15.40 -21.85 -8.98
C ARG A 86 -14.90 -20.55 -8.38
N ASN A 87 -13.58 -20.46 -8.40
CA ASN A 87 -12.85 -19.30 -7.99
C ASN A 87 -12.00 -18.77 -9.15
N ASN A 88 -12.53 -17.79 -9.88
CA ASN A 88 -11.70 -16.96 -10.75
C ASN A 88 -11.42 -15.62 -10.03
N SER A 89 -10.35 -14.93 -10.43
CA SER A 89 -9.95 -13.65 -9.81
C SER A 89 -11.07 -12.59 -9.84
N PHE A 90 -12.00 -12.71 -10.79
CA PHE A 90 -13.13 -11.82 -10.96
C PHE A 90 -14.27 -12.10 -9.96
N LEU A 91 -14.60 -13.37 -9.69
CA LEU A 91 -15.73 -13.81 -8.86
C LEU A 91 -15.30 -14.30 -7.47
N GLU A 92 -14.02 -14.16 -7.11
CA GLU A 92 -13.47 -14.61 -5.81
C GLU A 92 -14.30 -14.11 -4.62
N HIS A 93 -14.78 -12.87 -4.70
CA HIS A 93 -15.61 -12.22 -3.68
C HIS A 93 -17.02 -12.82 -3.53
N LEU A 94 -17.48 -13.63 -4.50
CA LEU A 94 -18.75 -14.34 -4.47
C LEU A 94 -18.63 -15.70 -3.80
N SER A 95 -17.59 -16.48 -4.13
CA SER A 95 -17.41 -17.86 -3.66
C SER A 95 -16.54 -17.99 -2.39
N THR A 96 -16.35 -16.91 -1.62
CA THR A 96 -15.47 -16.93 -0.43
C THR A 96 -15.94 -17.88 0.67
N ASN A 97 -15.00 -18.60 1.28
CA ASN A 97 -15.20 -19.43 2.47
C ASN A 97 -14.01 -19.29 3.44
N TYR A 98 -14.11 -19.96 4.59
CA TYR A 98 -13.13 -19.88 5.67
C TYR A 98 -11.72 -20.34 5.26
N ALA A 99 -11.57 -21.57 4.75
CA ALA A 99 -10.26 -22.11 4.37
C ALA A 99 -9.59 -21.25 3.29
N ARG A 100 -10.37 -20.85 2.29
CA ARG A 100 -9.94 -19.99 1.20
C ARG A 100 -9.42 -18.64 1.69
N ARG A 101 -10.15 -17.99 2.60
CA ARG A 101 -9.72 -16.70 3.16
C ARG A 101 -8.43 -16.81 3.96
N ILE A 102 -8.22 -17.91 4.70
CA ILE A 102 -6.94 -18.14 5.39
C ILE A 102 -5.80 -18.30 4.40
N ILE A 103 -6.01 -19.11 3.35
CA ILE A 103 -4.99 -19.40 2.36
C ILE A 103 -4.65 -18.11 1.58
N TYR A 104 -5.61 -17.42 0.96
CA TYR A 104 -5.29 -16.20 0.20
C TYR A 104 -4.72 -15.07 1.07
N ASN A 105 -5.10 -14.98 2.35
CA ASN A 105 -4.53 -14.01 3.28
C ASN A 105 -3.31 -14.52 4.05
N SER A 106 -2.73 -15.67 3.67
CA SER A 106 -1.59 -16.27 4.35
C SER A 106 -0.39 -15.33 4.47
N LYS A 107 -0.13 -14.49 3.45
CA LYS A 107 0.93 -13.47 3.50
C LYS A 107 0.71 -12.42 4.59
N ILE A 108 -0.54 -12.12 4.91
CA ILE A 108 -0.90 -11.14 5.94
C ILE A 108 -0.86 -11.81 7.32
N ILE A 109 -1.45 -13.01 7.43
CA ILE A 109 -1.61 -13.74 8.69
C ILE A 109 -0.27 -14.29 9.20
N PHE A 110 0.51 -14.91 8.31
CA PHE A 110 1.73 -15.65 8.66
C PHE A 110 3.01 -14.95 8.17
N GLY A 111 2.89 -13.91 7.34
CA GLY A 111 4.02 -13.26 6.68
C GLY A 111 4.57 -12.06 7.45
N ILE A 112 4.92 -11.00 6.71
CA ILE A 112 5.64 -9.83 7.23
C ILE A 112 4.89 -9.09 8.34
N PRO A 113 3.55 -8.90 8.31
CA PRO A 113 2.85 -8.24 9.40
C PRO A 113 3.04 -8.96 10.75
N PHE A 114 3.05 -10.30 10.74
CA PHE A 114 3.35 -11.07 11.95
C PHE A 114 4.81 -10.92 12.38
N LEU A 115 5.77 -10.86 11.45
CA LEU A 115 7.16 -10.59 11.78
C LEU A 115 7.33 -9.21 12.46
N VAL A 116 6.67 -8.17 11.93
CA VAL A 116 6.69 -6.82 12.55
C VAL A 116 6.10 -6.88 13.96
N PHE A 117 4.96 -7.55 14.14
CA PHE A 117 4.36 -7.77 15.46
C PHE A 117 5.31 -8.49 16.41
N ALA A 118 5.97 -9.57 15.95
CA ALA A 118 6.93 -10.31 16.74
C ALA A 118 8.17 -9.47 17.13
N ILE A 119 8.70 -8.65 16.21
CA ILE A 119 9.79 -7.72 16.52
C ILE A 119 9.33 -6.75 17.62
N LEU A 120 8.14 -6.14 17.49
CA LEU A 120 7.63 -5.17 18.48
C LEU A 120 7.38 -5.75 19.87
N ILE A 121 7.07 -7.04 19.99
CA ILE A 121 6.91 -7.70 21.29
C ILE A 121 8.25 -8.15 21.85
N PHE A 122 9.14 -8.68 21.01
CA PHE A 122 10.33 -9.40 21.46
C PHE A 122 11.66 -8.63 21.32
N TYR A 123 11.67 -7.42 20.77
CA TYR A 123 12.90 -6.59 20.64
C TYR A 123 13.58 -6.27 21.98
N GLY A 124 12.89 -6.46 23.09
CA GLY A 124 13.39 -6.17 24.44
C GLY A 124 13.67 -7.42 25.28
N ILE A 125 13.46 -8.63 24.76
CA ILE A 125 13.28 -9.83 25.61
C ILE A 125 14.51 -10.20 26.45
N LEU A 126 15.73 -9.93 25.97
CA LEU A 126 16.98 -10.06 26.73
C LEU A 126 17.62 -8.69 27.01
N SER A 127 17.61 -7.79 26.03
CA SER A 127 18.25 -6.48 26.12
C SER A 127 17.67 -5.63 27.26
N LYS A 128 16.36 -5.68 27.52
CA LYS A 128 15.76 -5.02 28.68
C LYS A 128 16.25 -5.59 30.01
N GLU A 129 16.39 -6.91 30.12
CA GLU A 129 16.92 -7.55 31.34
C GLU A 129 18.39 -7.20 31.59
N MET A 130 19.15 -6.93 30.52
CA MET A 130 20.52 -6.41 30.61
C MET A 130 20.54 -4.93 31.00
N GLU A 131 19.62 -4.12 30.47
CA GLU A 131 19.46 -2.69 30.78
C GLU A 131 19.07 -2.46 32.24
N ASP A 132 18.06 -3.20 32.72
CA ASP A 132 17.52 -3.13 34.08
C ASP A 132 18.44 -3.85 35.11
N GLY A 133 19.50 -4.52 34.64
CA GLY A 133 20.45 -5.26 35.49
C GLY A 133 19.89 -6.57 36.07
N THR A 134 18.64 -6.92 35.77
CA THR A 134 17.97 -8.16 36.21
C THR A 134 18.73 -9.41 35.78
N ILE A 135 19.44 -9.35 34.65
CA ILE A 135 20.27 -10.47 34.19
C ILE A 135 21.39 -10.82 35.18
N ASN A 136 21.90 -9.84 35.95
CA ASN A 136 22.89 -10.10 36.99
C ASN A 136 22.29 -10.79 38.22
N LEU A 137 20.99 -10.57 38.49
CA LEU A 137 20.26 -11.32 39.52
C LEU A 137 20.02 -12.76 39.05
N LEU A 138 19.67 -12.97 37.78
CA LEU A 138 19.58 -14.31 37.19
C LEU A 138 20.93 -15.05 37.19
N LYS A 139 22.06 -14.34 37.09
CA LYS A 139 23.41 -14.93 37.25
C LYS A 139 23.70 -15.48 38.65
N THR A 140 23.01 -14.98 39.67
CA THR A 140 23.17 -15.49 41.05
C THR A 140 22.33 -16.73 41.33
N GLN A 141 21.39 -17.05 40.43
CA GLN A 141 20.59 -18.26 40.50
C GLN A 141 21.30 -19.41 39.75
N PRO A 142 21.10 -20.69 40.14
CA PRO A 142 21.70 -21.85 39.48
C PRO A 142 21.00 -22.18 38.14
N ILE A 143 20.81 -21.17 37.28
CA ILE A 143 20.18 -21.30 35.98
C ILE A 143 21.24 -21.13 34.89
N ASP A 144 21.47 -22.20 34.11
CA ASP A 144 22.37 -22.14 32.96
C ASP A 144 21.89 -21.15 31.90
N TYR A 145 22.81 -20.43 31.26
CA TYR A 145 22.52 -19.55 30.11
C TYR A 145 21.78 -20.28 28.98
N ARG A 146 22.02 -21.59 28.82
CA ARG A 146 21.29 -22.45 27.86
C ARG A 146 19.81 -22.50 28.19
N LYS A 147 19.46 -22.78 29.45
CA LYS A 147 18.06 -22.84 29.93
C LYS A 147 17.40 -21.47 29.77
N LEU A 148 18.13 -20.38 30.05
CA LEU A 148 17.64 -19.03 29.86
C LEU A 148 17.26 -18.76 28.39
N VAL A 149 18.17 -18.96 27.44
CA VAL A 149 17.88 -18.71 26.01
C VAL A 149 16.77 -19.63 25.48
N ILE A 150 16.79 -20.92 25.84
CA ILE A 150 15.78 -21.91 25.41
C ILE A 150 14.40 -21.54 25.98
N SER A 151 14.30 -21.15 27.24
CA SER A 151 13.01 -20.74 27.85
C SER A 151 12.42 -19.50 27.17
N LYS A 152 13.24 -18.54 26.73
CA LYS A 152 12.76 -17.40 25.92
C LYS A 152 12.24 -17.86 24.56
N LEU A 153 12.97 -18.74 23.86
CA LEU A 153 12.54 -19.28 22.57
C LEU A 153 11.22 -20.06 22.69
N ILE A 154 11.07 -20.90 23.72
CA ILE A 154 9.82 -21.62 24.01
C ILE A 154 8.68 -20.62 24.25
N SER A 155 8.93 -19.56 25.03
CA SER A 155 7.94 -18.52 25.31
C SER A 155 7.48 -17.80 24.03
N MET A 156 8.42 -17.48 23.12
CA MET A 156 8.11 -16.85 21.83
C MET A 156 7.27 -17.77 20.92
N ASN A 157 7.58 -19.06 20.88
CA ASN A 157 6.79 -20.06 20.15
C ASN A 157 5.40 -20.23 20.75
N LEU A 158 5.28 -20.28 22.09
CA LEU A 158 4.00 -20.40 22.77
C LEU A 158 3.11 -19.19 22.48
N ILE A 159 3.66 -17.98 22.47
CA ILE A 159 2.92 -16.77 22.06
C ILE A 159 2.46 -16.85 20.60
N SER A 160 3.26 -17.43 19.70
CA SER A 160 2.85 -17.67 18.31
C SER A 160 1.68 -18.65 18.20
N ILE A 161 1.72 -19.73 18.99
CA ILE A 161 0.64 -20.72 19.05
C ILE A 161 -0.64 -20.10 19.60
N ILE A 162 -0.54 -19.27 20.64
CA ILE A 162 -1.68 -18.52 21.19
C ILE A 162 -2.24 -17.58 20.13
N TYR A 163 -1.38 -16.79 19.47
CA TYR A 163 -1.78 -15.88 18.40
C TYR A 163 -2.55 -16.61 17.30
N LEU A 164 -2.01 -17.72 16.79
CA LEU A 164 -2.65 -18.49 15.72
C LEU A 164 -3.96 -19.12 16.17
N SER A 165 -3.98 -19.73 17.36
CA SER A 165 -5.19 -20.32 17.92
C SER A 165 -6.29 -19.27 18.10
N SER A 166 -5.94 -18.12 18.69
CA SER A 166 -6.85 -16.99 18.83
C SER A 166 -7.32 -16.48 17.47
N PHE A 167 -6.40 -16.31 16.50
CA PHE A 167 -6.74 -15.86 15.16
C PHE A 167 -7.75 -16.80 14.48
N PHE A 168 -7.51 -18.12 14.48
CA PHE A 168 -8.43 -19.08 13.89
C PHE A 168 -9.80 -19.06 14.57
N ILE A 169 -9.85 -19.02 15.90
CA ILE A 169 -11.12 -18.97 16.65
C ILE A 169 -11.88 -17.67 16.36
N PHE A 170 -11.23 -16.51 16.48
CA PHE A 170 -11.86 -15.22 16.21
C PHE A 170 -12.30 -15.09 14.76
N PHE A 171 -11.48 -15.57 13.82
CA PHE A 171 -11.81 -15.52 12.41
C PHE A 171 -12.98 -16.46 12.07
N ALA A 172 -13.06 -17.63 12.69
CA ALA A 172 -14.21 -18.52 12.56
C ALA A 172 -15.50 -17.86 13.10
N LEU A 173 -15.41 -17.18 14.24
CA LEU A 173 -16.54 -16.41 14.79
C LEU A 173 -16.98 -15.28 13.85
N ILE A 174 -16.05 -14.53 13.26
CA ILE A 174 -16.35 -13.48 12.28
C ILE A 174 -17.03 -14.08 11.05
N CYS A 175 -16.50 -15.17 10.51
CA CYS A 175 -17.10 -15.86 9.37
C CYS A 175 -18.51 -16.35 9.70
N PHE A 176 -18.72 -16.91 10.89
CA PHE A 176 -20.04 -17.33 11.36
C PHE A 176 -21.04 -16.16 11.42
N VAL A 177 -20.64 -15.04 12.03
CA VAL A 177 -21.50 -13.83 12.14
C VAL A 177 -21.80 -13.21 10.78
N GLN A 178 -20.84 -13.24 9.84
CA GLN A 178 -21.03 -12.72 8.48
C GLN A 178 -21.80 -13.67 7.56
N GLY A 179 -22.10 -14.90 8.00
CA GLY A 179 -22.74 -15.92 7.18
C GLY A 179 -21.82 -16.51 6.10
N ILE A 180 -20.51 -16.46 6.30
CA ILE A 180 -19.50 -17.09 5.44
C ILE A 180 -19.40 -18.57 5.77
N ASN A 181 -19.37 -19.43 4.75
CA ASN A 181 -19.24 -20.86 4.93
C ASN A 181 -17.92 -21.23 5.65
N LEU A 182 -18.00 -21.94 6.78
CA LEU A 182 -16.86 -22.43 7.56
C LEU A 182 -16.10 -23.59 6.90
N GLY A 183 -16.57 -24.09 5.76
CA GLY A 183 -15.93 -25.12 4.95
C GLY A 183 -14.82 -24.61 4.02
N GLY A 184 -14.71 -25.25 2.85
CA GLY A 184 -13.67 -24.95 1.85
C GLY A 184 -12.41 -25.82 1.95
N PHE A 185 -12.36 -26.76 2.89
CA PHE A 185 -11.19 -27.62 3.09
C PHE A 185 -10.90 -28.59 1.94
N ARG A 186 -11.92 -28.90 1.12
CA ARG A 186 -11.82 -29.77 -0.06
C ARG A 186 -11.43 -29.03 -1.34
N GLU A 187 -11.18 -27.74 -1.26
CA GLU A 187 -10.74 -26.97 -2.44
C GLU A 187 -9.36 -27.40 -2.91
N ILE A 188 -9.17 -27.36 -4.22
CA ILE A 188 -7.90 -27.66 -4.86
C ILE A 188 -7.15 -26.37 -5.19
N TYR A 189 -5.83 -26.43 -5.07
CA TYR A 189 -4.92 -25.36 -5.42
C TYR A 189 -3.88 -25.89 -6.40
N ARG A 190 -3.67 -25.17 -7.51
CA ARG A 190 -2.72 -25.54 -8.55
C ARG A 190 -1.30 -25.64 -8.00
N VAL A 191 -0.58 -26.69 -8.37
CA VAL A 191 0.87 -26.83 -8.12
C VAL A 191 1.60 -26.69 -9.45
N PHE A 192 2.43 -25.65 -9.57
CA PHE A 192 3.25 -25.39 -10.75
C PHE A 192 4.53 -26.25 -10.71
N HIS A 193 4.74 -27.03 -11.76
CA HIS A 193 5.93 -27.87 -11.95
C HIS A 193 6.28 -28.00 -13.44
N GLU A 194 7.44 -28.58 -13.75
CA GLU A 194 7.96 -28.72 -15.13
C GLU A 194 7.15 -29.68 -16.01
N GLY A 195 6.60 -30.77 -15.45
CA GLY A 195 5.78 -31.73 -16.20
C GLY A 195 4.47 -31.19 -16.80
N LEU A 196 3.93 -31.89 -17.81
CA LEU A 196 2.69 -31.53 -18.52
C LEU A 196 1.38 -31.92 -17.79
N ASN A 197 1.45 -32.91 -16.89
CA ASN A 197 0.26 -33.40 -16.20
C ASN A 197 -0.18 -32.39 -15.13
N PRO A 198 -1.46 -32.04 -15.01
CA PRO A 198 -1.92 -31.11 -13.98
C PRO A 198 -1.73 -31.72 -12.58
N LYS A 199 -1.15 -30.95 -11.65
CA LYS A 199 -1.08 -31.29 -10.23
C LYS A 199 -1.80 -30.26 -9.38
N TYR A 200 -2.39 -30.74 -8.30
CA TYR A 200 -3.07 -29.90 -7.31
C TYR A 200 -2.80 -30.39 -5.89
N ILE A 201 -3.03 -29.51 -4.91
CA ILE A 201 -3.04 -29.83 -3.49
C ILE A 201 -4.38 -29.41 -2.86
N LEU A 202 -4.90 -30.25 -1.97
CA LEU A 202 -6.14 -29.95 -1.25
C LEU A 202 -5.89 -28.99 -0.10
N ALA A 203 -6.85 -28.12 0.20
CA ALA A 203 -6.71 -27.09 1.23
C ALA A 203 -6.37 -27.69 2.61
N TYR A 204 -6.98 -28.83 2.97
CA TYR A 204 -6.67 -29.53 4.23
C TYR A 204 -5.24 -30.09 4.31
N ASN A 205 -4.57 -30.34 3.18
CA ASN A 205 -3.15 -30.72 3.12
C ASN A 205 -2.24 -29.48 3.07
N LEU A 206 -2.69 -28.43 2.39
CA LEU A 206 -1.94 -27.18 2.23
C LEU A 206 -1.82 -26.43 3.56
N MET A 207 -2.87 -26.37 4.37
CA MET A 207 -2.87 -25.57 5.60
C MET A 207 -1.86 -26.07 6.66
N PRO A 208 -1.73 -27.38 6.95
CA PRO A 208 -0.66 -27.89 7.80
C PRO A 208 0.75 -27.62 7.27
N LEU A 209 0.96 -27.68 5.95
CA LEU A 209 2.26 -27.34 5.35
C LEU A 209 2.61 -25.86 5.52
N ILE A 210 1.63 -24.95 5.37
CA ILE A 210 1.81 -23.52 5.65
C ILE A 210 2.22 -23.31 7.12
N LEU A 211 1.54 -23.99 8.06
CA LEU A 211 1.86 -23.90 9.49
C LEU A 211 3.26 -24.43 9.80
N LEU A 212 3.67 -25.55 9.20
CA LEU A 212 5.01 -26.11 9.37
C LEU A 212 6.10 -25.15 8.88
N LEU A 213 5.92 -24.57 7.68
CA LEU A 213 6.83 -23.55 7.15
C LEU A 213 6.86 -22.32 8.06
N PHE A 214 5.71 -21.84 8.50
CA PHE A 214 5.59 -20.70 9.41
C PHE A 214 6.40 -20.91 10.69
N PHE A 215 6.20 -22.02 11.40
CA PHE A 215 6.95 -22.27 12.63
C PHE A 215 8.45 -22.41 12.39
N THR A 216 8.86 -23.04 11.29
CA THR A 216 10.28 -23.18 10.96
C THR A 216 10.94 -21.83 10.69
N ILE A 217 10.31 -20.99 9.87
CA ILE A 217 10.82 -19.65 9.56
C ILE A 217 10.78 -18.75 10.80
N MET A 218 9.70 -18.78 11.58
CA MET A 218 9.59 -17.96 12.78
C MET A 218 10.62 -18.35 13.84
N ASN A 219 10.97 -19.62 13.97
CA ASN A 219 12.08 -20.04 14.86
C ASN A 219 13.42 -19.44 14.42
N LEU A 220 13.70 -19.39 13.12
CA LEU A 220 14.87 -18.70 12.59
C LEU A 220 14.82 -17.21 12.90
N MET A 221 13.69 -16.55 12.66
CA MET A 221 13.51 -15.12 12.96
C MET A 221 13.67 -14.82 14.46
N TYR A 222 13.15 -15.69 15.34
CA TYR A 222 13.29 -15.59 16.78
C TYR A 222 14.73 -15.74 17.23
N SER A 223 15.48 -16.64 16.60
CA SER A 223 16.90 -16.80 16.87
C SER A 223 17.70 -15.56 16.46
N ILE A 224 17.34 -14.90 15.35
CA ILE A 224 17.93 -13.61 14.95
C ILE A 224 17.59 -12.51 15.97
N ILE A 225 16.33 -12.44 16.43
CA ILE A 225 15.90 -11.46 17.45
C ILE A 225 16.65 -11.67 18.76
N LEU A 226 16.79 -12.92 19.23
CA LEU A 226 17.53 -13.25 20.45
C LEU A 226 19.02 -12.92 20.30
N PHE A 227 19.61 -13.24 19.14
CA PHE A 227 20.99 -12.92 18.84
C PHE A 227 21.25 -11.41 18.88
N ALA A 228 20.44 -10.60 18.19
CA ALA A 228 20.52 -9.15 18.23
C ALA A 228 20.38 -8.59 19.66
N ASN A 229 19.42 -9.12 20.42
CA ASN A 229 19.21 -8.74 21.81
C ASN A 229 20.37 -9.10 22.74
N SER A 230 21.15 -10.14 22.43
CA SER A 230 22.32 -10.52 23.23
C SER A 230 23.54 -9.62 22.98
N ILE A 231 23.62 -8.99 21.79
CA ILE A 231 24.70 -8.08 21.42
C ILE A 231 24.50 -6.71 22.07
N PHE A 232 23.26 -6.19 22.07
CA PHE A 232 22.98 -4.83 22.51
C PHE A 232 22.31 -4.77 23.89
N ARG A 233 22.90 -3.98 24.80
CA ARG A 233 22.35 -3.76 26.15
C ARG A 233 21.12 -2.85 26.19
N SER A 234 20.90 -2.02 25.17
CA SER A 234 19.74 -1.13 25.11
C SER A 234 18.67 -1.77 24.24
N LYS A 235 17.44 -1.88 24.78
CA LYS A 235 16.29 -2.38 24.01
C LYS A 235 16.02 -1.53 22.77
N GLN A 236 16.24 -0.23 22.85
CA GLN A 236 16.01 0.71 21.76
C GLN A 236 17.00 0.49 20.62
N VAL A 237 18.27 0.26 20.92
CA VAL A 237 19.30 -0.04 19.90
C VAL A 237 19.01 -1.39 19.23
N SER A 238 18.62 -2.40 20.02
CA SER A 238 18.19 -3.69 19.47
C SER A 238 17.01 -3.54 18.50
N LEU A 239 15.99 -2.76 18.88
CA LEU A 239 14.84 -2.47 18.00
C LEU A 239 15.27 -1.76 16.71
N ALA A 240 16.11 -0.73 16.79
CA ALA A 240 16.60 -0.01 15.62
C ALA A 240 17.32 -0.96 14.64
N LEU A 241 18.18 -1.84 15.16
CA LEU A 241 18.88 -2.83 14.36
C LEU A 241 17.92 -3.82 13.72
N LEU A 242 16.95 -4.37 14.47
CA LEU A 242 15.98 -5.33 13.94
C LEU A 242 15.10 -4.72 12.84
N VAL A 243 14.61 -3.49 13.04
CA VAL A 243 13.84 -2.77 12.02
C VAL A 243 14.68 -2.52 10.77
N THR A 244 15.96 -2.14 10.94
CA THR A 244 16.88 -1.92 9.82
C THR A 244 17.19 -3.21 9.07
N LEU A 245 17.56 -4.26 9.80
CA LEU A 245 17.91 -5.57 9.25
C LEU A 245 16.74 -6.13 8.46
N PHE A 246 15.56 -6.27 9.07
CA PHE A 246 14.42 -6.89 8.41
C PHE A 246 13.81 -6.01 7.32
N GLY A 247 13.74 -4.69 7.52
CA GLY A 247 13.22 -3.77 6.51
C GLY A 247 14.08 -3.69 5.26
N LEU A 248 15.41 -3.60 5.40
CA LEU A 248 16.33 -3.65 4.26
C LEU A 248 16.35 -5.03 3.61
N SER A 249 16.39 -6.11 4.41
CA SER A 249 16.39 -7.47 3.86
C SER A 249 15.12 -7.75 3.05
N PHE A 250 13.96 -7.29 3.51
CA PHE A 250 12.72 -7.38 2.72
C PHE A 250 12.79 -6.57 1.42
N THR A 251 13.30 -5.33 1.50
CA THR A 251 13.46 -4.49 0.32
C THR A 251 14.37 -5.13 -0.72
N PHE A 252 15.53 -5.62 -0.30
CA PHE A 252 16.50 -6.24 -1.20
C PHE A 252 15.96 -7.56 -1.78
N THR A 253 15.24 -8.35 -0.98
CA THR A 253 14.63 -9.62 -1.44
C THR A 253 13.68 -9.42 -2.62
N GLU A 254 12.82 -8.40 -2.58
CA GLU A 254 11.84 -8.17 -3.65
C GLU A 254 12.48 -7.53 -4.90
N ASN A 255 13.63 -6.87 -4.76
CA ASN A 255 14.23 -6.07 -5.83
C ASN A 255 15.48 -6.70 -6.48
N ILE A 256 16.17 -7.61 -5.80
CA ILE A 256 17.38 -8.27 -6.32
C ILE A 256 17.03 -9.72 -6.66
N GLU A 257 17.15 -10.10 -7.94
CA GLU A 257 16.81 -11.45 -8.41
C GLU A 257 17.62 -12.54 -7.70
N GLY A 258 18.91 -12.31 -7.43
CA GLY A 258 19.76 -13.25 -6.69
C GLY A 258 19.32 -13.53 -5.24
N LEU A 259 18.48 -12.68 -4.66
CA LEU A 259 17.91 -12.90 -3.32
C LEU A 259 16.53 -13.59 -3.37
N LYS A 260 15.94 -13.80 -4.56
CA LYS A 260 14.65 -14.48 -4.74
C LYS A 260 14.83 -16.01 -4.78
N THR A 261 15.48 -16.54 -3.75
CA THR A 261 15.81 -17.96 -3.64
C THR A 261 15.14 -18.59 -2.43
N VAL A 262 14.97 -19.91 -2.47
CA VAL A 262 14.39 -20.71 -1.37
C VAL A 262 15.24 -20.69 -0.10
N PHE A 263 16.49 -20.24 -0.19
CA PHE A 263 17.39 -20.10 0.96
C PHE A 263 17.29 -18.73 1.63
N ASN A 264 16.55 -17.79 1.06
CA ASN A 264 16.27 -16.52 1.70
C ASN A 264 14.98 -16.63 2.53
N PRO A 265 15.04 -16.55 3.87
CA PRO A 265 13.87 -16.78 4.71
C PRO A 265 12.76 -15.74 4.47
N ILE A 266 13.10 -14.51 4.08
CA ILE A 266 12.10 -13.47 3.81
C ILE A 266 11.36 -13.77 2.50
N TYR A 267 12.06 -14.32 1.50
CA TYR A 267 11.42 -14.75 0.26
C TYR A 267 10.47 -15.93 0.53
N VAL A 268 10.83 -16.85 1.40
CA VAL A 268 10.00 -18.02 1.70
C VAL A 268 8.77 -17.70 2.57
N MET A 269 8.70 -16.52 3.21
CA MET A 269 7.48 -16.07 3.94
C MET A 269 6.24 -15.95 3.04
N ASP A 270 6.40 -15.96 1.72
CA ASP A 270 5.31 -16.27 0.80
C ASP A 270 5.12 -17.80 0.72
N TYR A 271 4.46 -18.34 1.74
CA TYR A 271 4.31 -19.79 1.92
C TYR A 271 3.62 -20.46 0.74
N ILE A 272 2.59 -19.83 0.18
CA ILE A 272 1.85 -20.37 -0.99
C ILE A 272 2.74 -20.42 -2.21
N ARG A 273 3.47 -19.33 -2.51
CA ARG A 273 4.43 -19.33 -3.62
C ARG A 273 5.46 -20.43 -3.46
N THR A 274 5.92 -20.69 -2.24
CA THR A 274 6.92 -21.73 -1.97
C THR A 274 6.36 -23.14 -2.20
N ILE A 275 5.15 -23.42 -1.69
CA ILE A 275 4.55 -24.76 -1.76
C ILE A 275 3.99 -25.04 -3.17
N ASN A 276 3.25 -24.10 -3.73
CA ASN A 276 2.49 -24.29 -4.96
C ASN A 276 3.21 -23.77 -6.19
N GLY A 277 4.21 -22.90 -6.04
CA GLY A 277 4.73 -22.11 -7.15
C GLY A 277 3.80 -20.94 -7.50
N LYS A 278 4.17 -20.15 -8.51
CA LYS A 278 3.38 -19.00 -8.98
C LYS A 278 3.76 -18.61 -10.41
N ILE A 279 2.78 -18.21 -11.21
CA ILE A 279 3.05 -17.49 -12.47
C ILE A 279 3.03 -15.99 -12.19
N PHE A 280 4.02 -15.29 -12.73
CA PHE A 280 4.02 -13.83 -12.76
C PHE A 280 4.42 -13.33 -14.14
N SER A 281 3.83 -12.22 -14.55
CA SER A 281 4.17 -11.55 -15.79
C SER A 281 5.25 -10.48 -15.54
N THR A 282 6.23 -10.43 -16.43
CA THR A 282 7.23 -9.38 -16.53
C THR A 282 7.20 -8.78 -17.92
N ILE A 283 7.59 -7.51 -18.04
CA ILE A 283 7.71 -6.85 -19.34
C ILE A 283 9.20 -6.72 -19.65
N SER A 284 9.63 -7.32 -20.75
CA SER A 284 11.04 -7.26 -21.17
C SER A 284 11.44 -5.83 -21.53
N ILE A 285 12.75 -5.57 -21.67
CA ILE A 285 13.25 -4.25 -22.10
C ILE A 285 12.64 -3.85 -23.45
N SER A 286 12.39 -4.84 -24.31
CA SER A 286 11.77 -4.61 -25.62
C SER A 286 10.27 -4.32 -25.56
N GLY A 287 9.63 -4.51 -24.40
CA GLY A 287 8.19 -4.31 -24.19
C GLY A 287 7.33 -5.58 -24.25
N GLN A 288 7.92 -6.75 -24.55
CA GLN A 288 7.17 -8.01 -24.61
C GLN A 288 6.71 -8.48 -23.24
N TYR A 289 5.46 -8.96 -23.15
CA TYR A 289 4.99 -9.74 -22.02
C TYR A 289 5.69 -11.10 -21.98
N GLU A 290 6.40 -11.36 -20.89
CA GLU A 290 7.00 -12.65 -20.58
C GLU A 290 6.31 -13.23 -19.35
N TYR A 291 5.77 -14.44 -19.47
CA TYR A 291 5.28 -15.22 -18.33
C TYR A 291 6.42 -16.05 -17.77
N LYS A 292 6.75 -15.83 -16.50
CA LYS A 292 7.71 -16.66 -15.77
C LYS A 292 6.96 -17.57 -14.81
N GLU A 293 7.07 -18.87 -15.01
CA GLU A 293 6.60 -19.87 -14.06
C GLU A 293 7.65 -20.03 -12.94
N LEU A 294 7.25 -19.80 -11.69
CA LEU A 294 8.00 -20.25 -10.52
C LEU A 294 7.44 -21.60 -10.11
N TYR A 295 8.28 -22.62 -10.14
CA TYR A 295 7.91 -23.96 -9.72
C TYR A 295 7.85 -24.08 -8.21
N SER A 296 7.09 -25.08 -7.74
CA SER A 296 7.07 -25.48 -6.35
C SER A 296 8.47 -25.86 -5.88
N SER A 297 8.80 -25.46 -4.66
CA SER A 297 10.12 -25.67 -4.09
C SER A 297 10.18 -26.99 -3.32
N ASN A 298 11.32 -27.67 -3.37
CA ASN A 298 11.57 -28.83 -2.51
C ASN A 298 11.83 -28.36 -1.07
N PHE A 299 11.34 -29.08 -0.08
CA PHE A 299 11.39 -28.72 1.35
C PHE A 299 12.76 -28.91 2.02
N TYR A 300 13.81 -29.32 1.30
CA TYR A 300 15.17 -29.49 1.88
C TYR A 300 15.74 -28.22 2.52
N PHE A 301 15.35 -27.03 2.05
CA PHE A 301 15.78 -25.76 2.66
C PHE A 301 15.34 -25.62 4.13
N LEU A 302 14.28 -26.32 4.57
CA LEU A 302 13.87 -26.32 5.97
C LEU A 302 14.93 -26.89 6.89
N GLY A 303 15.64 -27.94 6.45
CA GLY A 303 16.77 -28.50 7.21
C GLY A 303 17.88 -27.48 7.40
N ILE A 304 18.16 -26.66 6.38
CA ILE A 304 19.14 -25.57 6.44
C ILE A 304 18.68 -24.47 7.40
N PHE A 305 17.40 -24.08 7.38
CA PHE A 305 16.88 -23.10 8.34
C PHE A 305 16.93 -23.59 9.79
N ILE A 306 16.66 -24.87 10.03
CA ILE A 306 16.81 -25.49 11.36
C ILE A 306 18.29 -25.45 11.78
N LEU A 307 19.23 -25.76 10.89
CA LEU A 307 20.66 -25.69 11.16
C LEU A 307 21.14 -24.25 11.46
N PHE A 308 20.68 -23.25 10.72
CA PHE A 308 20.99 -21.84 11.03
C PHE A 308 20.39 -21.40 12.37
N THR A 309 19.17 -21.85 12.67
CA THR A 309 18.49 -21.60 13.95
C THR A 309 19.34 -22.12 15.12
N THR A 310 19.83 -23.37 15.04
CA THR A 310 20.67 -23.95 16.10
C THR A 310 22.00 -23.22 16.24
N ILE A 311 22.66 -22.84 15.14
CA ILE A 311 23.89 -22.04 15.16
C ILE A 311 23.67 -20.69 15.86
N LEU A 312 22.61 -19.96 15.52
CA LEU A 312 22.30 -18.66 16.12
C LEU A 312 21.99 -18.77 17.62
N ILE A 313 21.29 -19.82 18.05
CA ILE A 313 21.02 -20.08 19.46
C ILE A 313 22.34 -20.34 20.21
N LEU A 314 23.23 -21.17 19.66
CA LEU A 314 24.54 -21.44 20.26
C LEU A 314 25.40 -20.18 20.34
N ALA A 315 25.39 -19.35 19.29
CA ALA A 315 26.09 -18.06 19.28
C ALA A 315 25.54 -17.10 20.35
N THR A 316 24.21 -17.03 20.51
CA THR A 316 23.54 -16.22 21.54
C THR A 316 23.98 -16.64 22.94
N ILE A 317 24.02 -17.95 23.21
CA ILE A 317 24.48 -18.50 24.49
C ILE A 317 25.95 -18.14 24.75
N TYR A 318 26.79 -18.25 23.72
CA TYR A 318 28.21 -17.92 23.82
C TYR A 318 28.44 -16.44 24.16
N ILE A 319 27.74 -15.52 23.48
CA ILE A 319 27.83 -14.07 23.72
C ILE A 319 27.42 -13.71 25.15
N LEU A 320 26.31 -14.27 25.63
CA LEU A 320 25.82 -14.03 26.99
C LEU A 320 26.82 -14.50 28.06
N ARG A 321 27.55 -15.59 27.81
CA ARG A 321 28.59 -16.10 28.72
C ARG A 321 29.79 -15.16 28.80
N TYR A 322 30.22 -14.57 27.70
CA TYR A 322 31.44 -13.75 27.64
C TYR A 322 31.23 -12.30 28.15
N ASN A 323 29.97 -11.88 28.33
CA ASN A 323 29.57 -10.62 28.98
C ASN A 323 30.35 -9.40 28.44
N PHE A 324 30.35 -9.21 27.11
CA PHE A 324 31.02 -8.09 26.43
C PHE A 324 30.78 -6.77 27.17
N LYS A 325 31.83 -6.22 27.78
CA LYS A 325 31.80 -4.88 28.38
C LYS A 325 32.22 -3.90 27.28
N PHE A 326 31.23 -3.23 26.68
CA PHE A 326 31.53 -1.96 26.03
C PHE A 326 31.97 -1.00 27.13
N ASN A 327 33.22 -0.54 27.07
CA ASN A 327 33.69 0.52 27.96
C ASN A 327 32.74 1.70 27.81
N LYS A 328 32.04 2.07 28.90
CA LYS A 328 31.33 3.35 28.94
C LYS A 328 32.41 4.41 28.86
N VAL A 329 32.52 5.05 27.70
CA VAL A 329 33.26 6.30 27.59
C VAL A 329 32.62 7.26 28.59
N GLN A 330 33.41 7.71 29.55
CA GLN A 330 32.98 8.69 30.53
C GLN A 330 32.82 10.01 29.78
N ASP A 331 31.61 10.31 29.33
CA ASP A 331 31.33 11.55 28.63
C ASP A 331 31.64 12.72 29.57
N LYS A 332 32.61 13.56 29.19
CA LYS A 332 32.82 14.85 29.84
C LYS A 332 31.54 15.66 29.68
N ILE A 333 30.86 15.94 30.79
CA ILE A 333 29.66 16.75 30.82
C ILE A 333 30.07 18.21 30.60
N TYR A 334 30.02 18.67 29.35
CA TYR A 334 30.16 20.09 29.03
C TYR A 334 28.82 20.80 29.29
N ILE A 335 28.81 21.64 30.32
CA ILE A 335 27.64 22.47 30.65
C ILE A 335 27.62 23.68 29.71
N ASN A 336 26.95 23.53 28.56
CA ASN A 336 26.69 24.64 27.65
C ASN A 336 25.41 25.37 28.05
N LYS A 337 25.43 26.71 28.04
CA LYS A 337 24.22 27.54 28.22
C LYS A 337 23.36 27.43 26.96
N TYR A 338 22.20 26.78 27.05
CA TYR A 338 21.21 26.72 25.97
C TYR A 338 20.00 27.59 26.28
N SER A 339 19.42 28.23 25.25
CA SER A 339 18.07 28.80 25.35
C SER A 339 17.04 27.70 25.64
N VAL A 340 15.94 28.03 26.32
CA VAL A 340 14.84 27.09 26.63
C VAL A 340 14.34 26.34 25.38
N PHE A 341 14.18 27.04 24.25
CA PHE A 341 13.76 26.43 22.99
C PHE A 341 14.76 25.36 22.49
N ARG A 342 16.05 25.70 22.43
CA ARG A 342 17.10 24.76 22.02
C ARG A 342 17.23 23.56 22.97
N PHE A 343 16.99 23.78 24.27
CA PHE A 343 16.93 22.70 25.27
C PHE A 343 15.78 21.73 24.97
N GLU A 344 14.57 22.23 24.74
CA GLU A 344 13.40 21.40 24.38
C GLU A 344 13.59 20.65 23.06
N VAL A 345 14.14 21.31 22.03
CA VAL A 345 14.47 20.65 20.75
C VAL A 345 15.46 19.51 20.97
N ARG A 346 16.56 19.76 21.70
CA ARG A 346 17.58 18.74 21.97
C ARG A 346 17.02 17.57 22.77
N LYS A 347 16.08 17.83 23.69
CA LYS A 347 15.40 16.79 24.47
C LYS A 347 14.62 15.83 23.59
N ILE A 348 13.94 16.34 22.56
CA ILE A 348 13.20 15.52 21.60
C ILE A 348 14.19 14.74 20.71
N THR A 349 15.19 15.40 20.13
CA THR A 349 16.11 14.76 19.16
C THR A 349 17.05 13.74 19.79
N ASN A 350 17.45 13.95 21.05
CA ASN A 350 18.33 13.01 21.76
C ASN A 350 17.56 11.83 22.38
N ASN A 351 16.22 11.81 22.28
CA ASN A 351 15.46 10.66 22.70
C ASN A 351 15.80 9.47 21.78
N GLN A 352 16.14 8.31 22.35
CA GLN A 352 16.41 7.09 21.58
C GLN A 352 15.22 6.68 20.69
N SER A 353 13.97 6.95 21.11
CA SER A 353 12.78 6.77 20.26
C SER A 353 12.85 7.58 18.97
N PHE A 354 13.42 8.78 19.01
CA PHE A 354 13.51 9.67 17.85
C PHE A 354 14.28 9.00 16.70
N LEU A 355 15.47 8.46 17.01
CA LEU A 355 16.33 7.81 16.03
C LEU A 355 15.69 6.52 15.47
N ILE A 356 15.03 5.72 16.31
CA ILE A 356 14.34 4.50 15.86
C ILE A 356 13.25 4.83 14.85
N TYR A 357 12.35 5.75 15.17
CA TYR A 357 11.22 6.08 14.29
C TYR A 357 11.67 6.82 13.04
N LEU A 358 12.72 7.64 13.13
CA LEU A 358 13.36 8.24 11.95
C LEU A 358 13.91 7.16 11.02
N LEU A 359 14.74 6.23 11.52
CA LEU A 359 15.27 5.12 10.72
C LEU A 359 14.15 4.27 10.11
N ALA A 360 13.14 3.90 10.90
CA ALA A 360 11.99 3.14 10.42
C ALA A 360 11.27 3.86 9.27
N THR A 361 11.10 5.18 9.37
CA THR A 361 10.48 5.99 8.30
C THR A 361 11.35 6.03 7.05
N LEU A 362 12.66 6.23 7.19
CA LEU A 362 13.58 6.24 6.06
C LEU A 362 13.62 4.89 5.35
N ILE A 363 13.64 3.78 6.10
CA ILE A 363 13.56 2.44 5.52
C ILE A 363 12.24 2.23 4.80
N LEU A 364 11.11 2.65 5.39
CA LEU A 364 9.80 2.55 4.74
C LEU A 364 9.75 3.31 3.40
N ILE A 365 10.29 4.54 3.37
CA ILE A 365 10.40 5.34 2.13
C ILE A 365 11.28 4.64 1.11
N PHE A 366 12.43 4.12 1.54
CA PHE A 366 13.36 3.37 0.70
C PHE A 366 12.66 2.13 0.11
N SER A 367 12.00 1.31 0.94
CA SER A 367 11.25 0.14 0.51
C SER A 367 10.20 0.46 -0.54
N LEU A 368 9.35 1.45 -0.25
CA LEU A 368 8.26 1.86 -1.13
C LEU A 368 8.76 2.39 -2.48
N HIS A 369 9.86 3.17 -2.48
CA HIS A 369 10.49 3.64 -3.70
C HIS A 369 10.95 2.49 -4.60
N PHE A 370 11.66 1.51 -4.02
CA PHE A 370 12.19 0.40 -4.80
C PHE A 370 11.12 -0.60 -5.25
N PHE A 371 10.07 -0.85 -4.45
CA PHE A 371 8.94 -1.69 -4.88
C PHE A 371 8.17 -1.11 -6.08
N GLU A 372 8.18 0.21 -6.23
CA GLU A 372 7.50 0.89 -7.33
C GLU A 372 8.39 1.07 -8.56
N LYS A 373 9.73 0.98 -8.41
CA LYS A 373 10.70 1.09 -9.51
C LYS A 373 10.38 0.15 -10.66
N ASN A 374 10.22 -1.15 -10.37
CA ASN A 374 9.99 -2.16 -11.42
C ASN A 374 8.64 -1.96 -12.11
N LYS A 375 7.61 -1.50 -11.39
CA LYS A 375 6.30 -1.21 -11.99
C LYS A 375 6.37 -0.03 -12.95
N ALA A 376 7.08 1.04 -12.58
CA ALA A 376 7.27 2.20 -13.44
C ALA A 376 8.04 1.83 -14.73
N ILE A 377 9.12 1.04 -14.60
CA ILE A 377 9.89 0.52 -15.75
C ILE A 377 9.00 -0.32 -16.67
N ASN A 378 8.21 -1.23 -16.12
CA ASN A 378 7.32 -2.08 -16.90
C ASN A 378 6.29 -1.24 -17.69
N ILE A 379 5.67 -0.23 -17.06
CA ILE A 379 4.74 0.68 -17.75
C ILE A 379 5.43 1.41 -18.90
N LYS A 380 6.62 1.96 -18.66
CA LYS A 380 7.41 2.65 -19.69
C LYS A 380 7.77 1.73 -20.85
N ASN A 381 8.29 0.54 -20.55
CA ASN A 381 8.71 -0.43 -21.57
C ASN A 381 7.52 -0.94 -22.39
N TYR A 382 6.35 -1.14 -21.77
CA TYR A 382 5.17 -1.55 -22.50
C TYR A 382 4.61 -0.45 -23.41
N LYS A 383 4.55 0.81 -22.93
CA LYS A 383 3.98 1.93 -23.70
C LYS A 383 4.88 2.43 -24.83
N ILE A 384 6.21 2.35 -24.68
CA ILE A 384 7.16 2.92 -25.66
C ILE A 384 8.04 1.86 -26.33
N GLY A 385 8.12 0.65 -25.77
CA GLY A 385 8.93 -0.44 -26.32
C GLY A 385 8.40 -0.93 -27.66
N GLU A 386 9.32 -1.29 -28.54
CA GLU A 386 9.03 -1.69 -29.93
C GLU A 386 8.17 -2.96 -30.02
N ASN A 387 8.22 -3.80 -28.98
CA ASN A 387 7.41 -5.00 -28.86
C ASN A 387 6.33 -4.92 -27.77
N GLY A 388 6.02 -3.71 -27.29
CA GLY A 388 4.94 -3.46 -26.34
C GLY A 388 3.59 -3.21 -27.05
N GLU A 389 2.85 -2.20 -26.59
CA GLU A 389 1.52 -1.82 -27.08
C GLU A 389 1.48 -1.61 -28.61
N ILE A 390 2.53 -1.02 -29.19
CA ILE A 390 2.60 -0.79 -30.64
C ILE A 390 2.59 -2.09 -31.45
N LYS A 391 3.20 -3.16 -30.94
CA LYS A 391 3.24 -4.45 -31.64
C LYS A 391 1.88 -5.11 -31.64
N GLU A 392 1.19 -5.07 -30.50
CA GLU A 392 -0.18 -5.59 -30.37
C GLU A 392 -1.11 -4.92 -31.38
N ILE A 393 -1.00 -3.60 -31.54
CA ILE A 393 -1.83 -2.83 -32.47
C ILE A 393 -1.41 -3.03 -33.92
N ILE A 394 -0.12 -3.15 -34.23
CA ILE A 394 0.33 -3.51 -35.58
C ILE A 394 -0.21 -4.89 -35.98
N GLU A 395 -0.22 -5.86 -35.06
CA GLU A 395 -0.79 -7.19 -35.29
C GLU A 395 -2.31 -7.11 -35.48
N GLU A 396 -3.02 -6.31 -34.69
CA GLU A 396 -4.45 -6.05 -34.86
C GLU A 396 -4.78 -5.42 -36.22
N VAL A 397 -4.02 -4.40 -36.63
CA VAL A 397 -4.14 -3.76 -37.95
C VAL A 397 -3.91 -4.76 -39.08
N LYS A 398 -2.90 -5.64 -38.95
CA LYS A 398 -2.63 -6.71 -39.93
C LYS A 398 -3.77 -7.73 -39.99
N LEU A 399 -4.28 -8.15 -38.83
CA LEU A 399 -5.39 -9.10 -38.75
C LEU A 399 -6.67 -8.52 -39.38
N GLU A 400 -7.00 -7.27 -39.07
CA GLU A 400 -8.16 -6.59 -39.67
C GLU A 400 -7.98 -6.39 -41.17
N LYS A 401 -6.78 -6.04 -41.64
CA LYS A 401 -6.47 -5.99 -43.07
C LYS A 401 -6.71 -7.34 -43.75
N ASN A 402 -6.19 -8.42 -43.19
CA ASN A 402 -6.37 -9.77 -43.74
C ASN A 402 -7.85 -10.20 -43.71
N ARG A 403 -8.62 -9.80 -42.69
CA ARG A 403 -10.07 -10.04 -42.62
C ARG A 403 -10.82 -9.32 -43.73
N ILE A 404 -10.42 -8.08 -44.03
CA ILE A 404 -10.99 -7.31 -45.15
C ILE A 404 -10.69 -8.00 -46.48
N GLU A 405 -9.44 -8.39 -46.71
CA GLU A 405 -9.01 -9.04 -47.95
C GLU A 405 -9.71 -10.40 -48.16
N ALA A 406 -9.81 -11.24 -47.12
CA ALA A 406 -10.51 -12.53 -47.18
C ALA A 406 -12.05 -12.39 -47.36
N ARG A 407 -12.64 -11.31 -46.85
CA ARG A 407 -14.06 -10.99 -47.06
C ARG A 407 -14.33 -10.39 -48.45
N GLY A 408 -13.37 -9.66 -49.00
CA GLY A 408 -13.43 -9.06 -50.35
C GLY A 408 -13.56 -10.10 -51.46
N GLU A 409 -13.01 -11.32 -51.28
CA GLU A 409 -13.18 -12.42 -52.23
C GLU A 409 -14.55 -13.13 -52.11
N SER A 410 -15.25 -13.02 -50.98
CA SER A 410 -16.43 -13.83 -50.69
C SER A 410 -17.78 -13.12 -50.79
N ILE A 411 -17.85 -11.78 -50.90
CA ILE A 411 -19.14 -11.05 -50.91
C ILE A 411 -19.10 -9.82 -51.84
N LYS A 412 -19.67 -9.94 -53.05
CA LYS A 412 -19.87 -8.82 -53.99
C LYS A 412 -21.11 -7.94 -53.68
N ASN A 413 -22.00 -8.32 -52.77
CA ASN A 413 -23.36 -7.74 -52.70
C ASN A 413 -23.86 -7.33 -51.29
N ILE A 414 -23.01 -6.84 -50.39
CA ILE A 414 -23.46 -6.16 -49.16
C ILE A 414 -22.53 -4.96 -48.92
N ASN A 415 -23.09 -3.78 -48.59
CA ASN A 415 -22.35 -2.58 -48.14
C ASN A 415 -21.70 -2.83 -46.75
N LEU A 416 -20.73 -3.74 -46.73
CA LEU A 416 -19.83 -4.08 -45.62
C LEU A 416 -18.53 -3.27 -45.70
N SER A 417 -18.33 -2.50 -46.79
CA SER A 417 -17.19 -1.59 -46.99
C SER A 417 -17.14 -0.51 -45.92
N ASP A 418 -18.28 0.02 -45.46
CA ASP A 418 -18.32 1.16 -44.53
C ASP A 418 -18.05 0.73 -43.07
N ILE A 419 -18.50 -0.48 -42.69
CA ILE A 419 -18.28 -1.02 -41.34
C ILE A 419 -16.85 -1.57 -41.20
N ASN A 420 -16.35 -2.34 -42.18
CA ASN A 420 -14.98 -2.88 -42.12
C ASN A 420 -13.90 -1.81 -42.34
N SER A 421 -14.16 -0.78 -43.17
CA SER A 421 -13.24 0.36 -43.30
C SER A 421 -13.14 1.16 -42.00
N SER A 422 -14.22 1.25 -41.20
CA SER A 422 -14.20 1.95 -39.92
C SER A 422 -13.26 1.32 -38.88
N PHE A 423 -13.32 0.00 -38.66
CA PHE A 423 -12.44 -0.67 -37.69
C PHE A 423 -10.96 -0.64 -38.10
N TYR A 424 -10.68 -0.91 -39.38
CA TYR A 424 -9.32 -0.81 -39.90
C TYR A 424 -8.78 0.62 -39.85
N ALA A 425 -9.59 1.62 -40.22
CA ALA A 425 -9.20 3.03 -40.13
C ALA A 425 -8.98 3.47 -38.68
N LEU A 426 -9.81 3.01 -37.73
CA LEU A 426 -9.63 3.27 -36.29
C LEU A 426 -8.32 2.65 -35.79
N ALA A 427 -8.06 1.38 -36.06
CA ALA A 427 -6.83 0.69 -35.67
C ALA A 427 -5.59 1.36 -36.29
N LYS A 428 -5.66 1.78 -37.57
CA LYS A 428 -4.58 2.51 -38.24
C LYS A 428 -4.35 3.90 -37.64
N THR A 429 -5.43 4.59 -37.24
CA THR A 429 -5.34 5.89 -36.57
C THR A 429 -4.68 5.75 -35.20
N GLN A 430 -5.05 4.70 -34.45
CA GLN A 430 -4.43 4.36 -33.18
C GLN A 430 -2.93 4.05 -33.35
N GLU A 431 -2.56 3.24 -34.35
CA GLU A 431 -1.16 2.95 -34.71
C GLU A 431 -0.36 4.25 -34.96
N ASN A 432 -0.92 5.18 -35.75
CA ASN A 432 -0.29 6.47 -36.04
C ASN A 432 -0.08 7.30 -34.77
N HIS A 433 -1.07 7.38 -33.89
CA HIS A 433 -0.94 8.13 -32.65
C HIS A 433 0.11 7.52 -31.72
N ILE A 434 0.20 6.18 -31.62
CA ILE A 434 1.23 5.52 -30.81
C ILE A 434 2.61 5.72 -31.41
N ASN A 435 2.77 5.61 -32.72
CA ASN A 435 4.04 5.91 -33.40
C ASN A 435 4.47 7.36 -33.15
N ASN A 436 3.55 8.32 -33.23
CA ASN A 436 3.80 9.72 -32.90
C ASN A 436 4.16 9.89 -31.40
N MET A 437 3.49 9.17 -30.50
CA MET A 437 3.82 9.18 -29.07
C MET A 437 5.24 8.65 -28.83
N ILE A 438 5.61 7.52 -29.43
CA ILE A 438 6.97 6.95 -29.35
C ILE A 438 8.00 7.92 -29.92
N ALA A 439 7.74 8.50 -31.09
CA ALA A 439 8.62 9.46 -31.74
C ALA A 439 8.80 10.73 -30.89
N GLY A 440 7.70 11.26 -30.34
CA GLY A 440 7.70 12.41 -29.44
C GLY A 440 8.50 12.13 -28.17
N TYR A 441 8.32 10.95 -27.57
CA TYR A 441 9.10 10.53 -26.42
C TYR A 441 10.60 10.43 -26.73
N LYS A 442 10.98 9.75 -27.81
CA LYS A 442 12.40 9.59 -28.22
C LYS A 442 13.07 10.93 -28.54
N LYS A 443 12.33 11.88 -29.12
CA LYS A 443 12.83 13.23 -29.47
C LYS A 443 12.72 14.26 -28.34
N GLY A 444 12.03 13.94 -27.25
CA GLY A 444 11.67 14.92 -26.21
C GLY A 444 10.66 15.98 -26.67
N ASP A 445 9.91 15.70 -27.74
CA ASP A 445 8.89 16.62 -28.27
C ASP A 445 7.59 16.48 -27.49
N SER A 446 7.38 17.43 -26.58
CA SER A 446 6.20 17.54 -25.72
C SER A 446 4.90 17.63 -26.53
N SER A 447 4.90 18.41 -27.63
CA SER A 447 3.68 18.63 -28.41
C SER A 447 3.25 17.35 -29.12
N LEU A 448 4.18 16.69 -29.81
CA LEU A 448 3.89 15.44 -30.51
C LEU A 448 3.46 14.33 -29.54
N PHE A 449 4.12 14.23 -28.38
CA PHE A 449 3.82 13.23 -27.37
C PHE A 449 2.44 13.41 -26.74
N TYR A 450 2.18 14.58 -26.14
CA TYR A 450 0.96 14.80 -25.37
C TYR A 450 -0.29 14.93 -26.24
N ASN A 451 -0.17 15.40 -27.50
CA ASN A 451 -1.29 15.38 -28.44
C ASN A 451 -1.71 13.94 -28.76
N SER A 452 -0.74 13.05 -29.01
CA SER A 452 -1.05 11.64 -29.21
C SER A 452 -1.60 10.96 -27.97
N GLN A 453 -1.01 11.24 -26.81
CA GLN A 453 -1.48 10.67 -25.54
C GLN A 453 -2.89 11.13 -25.20
N LYS A 454 -3.21 12.42 -25.41
CA LYS A 454 -4.57 12.98 -25.26
C LYS A 454 -5.58 12.23 -26.13
N TRP A 455 -5.26 12.02 -27.40
CA TRP A 455 -6.13 11.26 -28.31
C TRP A 455 -6.36 9.83 -27.82
N LEU A 456 -5.29 9.14 -27.41
CA LEU A 456 -5.36 7.76 -26.91
C LEU A 456 -6.18 7.67 -25.61
N ASP A 457 -6.07 8.64 -24.70
CA ASP A 457 -6.87 8.68 -23.47
C ASP A 457 -8.37 8.81 -23.80
N ILE A 458 -8.74 9.70 -24.72
CA ILE A 458 -10.13 9.89 -25.17
C ILE A 458 -10.64 8.61 -25.85
N PHE A 459 -9.84 8.04 -26.76
CA PHE A 459 -10.17 6.79 -27.44
C PHE A 459 -10.40 5.64 -26.45
N ASN A 460 -9.48 5.44 -25.51
CA ASN A 460 -9.58 4.40 -24.49
C ASN A 460 -10.77 4.63 -23.56
N SER A 461 -11.11 5.88 -23.23
CA SER A 461 -12.26 6.20 -22.36
C SER A 461 -13.62 5.93 -23.01
N THR A 462 -13.72 6.10 -24.34
CA THR A 462 -14.96 5.93 -25.11
C THR A 462 -15.22 4.48 -25.48
N HIS A 463 -14.16 3.67 -25.60
CA HIS A 463 -14.25 2.26 -25.99
C HIS A 463 -14.12 1.28 -24.81
N TYR A 464 -13.86 1.76 -23.58
CA TYR A 464 -13.84 0.89 -22.41
C TYR A 464 -15.24 0.53 -21.90
N ASN A 465 -15.39 -0.74 -21.53
CA ASN A 465 -16.63 -1.31 -21.04
C ASN A 465 -17.12 -0.63 -19.74
N THR A 466 -18.29 0.00 -19.81
CA THR A 466 -18.93 0.80 -18.75
C THR A 466 -19.50 -0.02 -17.60
N MET A 467 -19.34 -1.35 -17.58
CA MET A 467 -19.94 -2.23 -16.56
C MET A 467 -19.64 -1.86 -15.10
N PHE A 468 -18.50 -1.23 -14.82
CA PHE A 468 -18.00 -0.99 -13.46
C PHE A 468 -18.19 0.44 -12.96
N ILE A 469 -18.52 1.36 -13.87
CA ILE A 469 -18.91 2.73 -13.57
C ILE A 469 -20.45 2.72 -13.56
N SER A 470 -21.09 3.54 -12.72
CA SER A 470 -22.56 3.59 -12.75
C SER A 470 -23.06 3.91 -14.16
N LYS A 471 -24.28 3.47 -14.50
CA LYS A 471 -25.03 3.72 -15.75
C LYS A 471 -25.33 5.23 -16.01
N GLN A 472 -24.44 6.13 -15.62
CA GLN A 472 -24.50 7.54 -15.94
C GLN A 472 -23.79 7.76 -17.27
N ASP A 473 -24.59 7.71 -18.34
CA ASP A 473 -24.22 8.03 -19.71
C ASP A 473 -23.78 9.50 -19.83
N SER A 474 -22.50 9.73 -19.58
CA SER A 474 -21.76 10.93 -19.96
C SER A 474 -20.28 10.60 -19.92
N LEU A 475 -19.50 11.07 -20.91
CA LEU A 475 -18.04 10.95 -20.92
C LEU A 475 -17.48 11.11 -19.50
N PRO A 476 -16.68 10.15 -19.00
CA PRO A 476 -16.24 10.18 -17.62
C PRO A 476 -15.41 11.47 -17.40
N PHE A 477 -15.62 12.15 -16.27
CA PHE A 477 -15.09 13.50 -16.03
C PHE A 477 -13.55 13.55 -16.08
N ASN A 478 -12.92 12.41 -15.80
CA ASN A 478 -11.49 12.17 -15.97
C ASN A 478 -10.95 12.53 -17.38
N THR A 479 -11.78 12.46 -18.43
CA THR A 479 -11.39 12.79 -19.81
C THR A 479 -11.04 14.26 -19.92
N PHE A 480 -11.93 15.15 -19.45
CA PHE A 480 -11.70 16.59 -19.43
C PHE A 480 -10.47 16.95 -18.57
N GLU A 481 -10.31 16.31 -17.41
CA GLU A 481 -9.11 16.51 -16.58
C GLU A 481 -7.84 16.11 -17.34
N ASN A 482 -7.83 14.96 -18.03
CA ASN A 482 -6.70 14.50 -18.84
C ASN A 482 -6.39 15.39 -20.04
N GLU A 483 -7.42 15.92 -20.69
CA GLU A 483 -7.26 16.88 -21.79
C GLU A 483 -6.57 18.14 -21.29
N VAL A 484 -7.05 18.72 -20.19
CA VAL A 484 -6.45 19.93 -19.59
C VAL A 484 -5.02 19.66 -19.12
N LEU A 485 -4.75 18.51 -18.51
CA LEU A 485 -3.39 18.12 -18.12
C LEU A 485 -2.46 18.03 -19.34
N SER A 486 -2.94 17.48 -20.45
CA SER A 486 -2.15 17.35 -21.69
C SER A 486 -1.91 18.71 -22.34
N ASP A 487 -2.94 19.56 -22.43
CA ASP A 487 -2.84 20.90 -23.02
C ASP A 487 -1.87 21.80 -22.24
N VAL A 488 -1.92 21.74 -20.91
CA VAL A 488 -0.96 22.47 -20.06
C VAL A 488 0.44 21.89 -20.19
N SER A 489 0.58 20.57 -20.32
CA SER A 489 1.88 19.93 -20.53
C SER A 489 2.54 20.38 -21.84
N ILE A 490 1.76 20.51 -22.91
CA ILE A 490 2.21 21.04 -24.21
C ILE A 490 2.62 22.51 -24.07
N LYS A 491 1.77 23.33 -23.44
CA LYS A 491 2.01 24.76 -23.24
C LYS A 491 3.30 25.03 -22.47
N ASP A 492 3.51 24.29 -21.39
CA ASP A 492 4.65 24.47 -20.49
C ASP A 492 5.91 23.70 -20.92
N LYS A 493 5.84 23.01 -22.07
CA LYS A 493 6.92 22.17 -22.64
C LYS A 493 7.45 21.14 -21.65
N VAL A 494 6.53 20.45 -20.97
CA VAL A 494 6.83 19.39 -20.01
C VAL A 494 7.50 18.23 -20.73
N ILE A 495 8.57 17.66 -20.15
CA ILE A 495 9.25 16.49 -20.71
C ILE A 495 8.26 15.31 -20.78
N PRO A 496 8.17 14.57 -21.91
CA PRO A 496 7.28 13.42 -22.05
C PRO A 496 7.35 12.39 -20.92
N ILE A 497 6.21 12.10 -20.29
CA ILE A 497 6.07 11.06 -19.25
C ILE A 497 4.88 10.14 -19.61
N THR A 498 5.12 8.84 -19.69
CA THR A 498 4.05 7.86 -19.94
C THR A 498 3.12 7.72 -18.75
N LYS A 499 1.88 7.33 -19.00
CA LYS A 499 0.90 6.98 -17.98
C LYS A 499 0.09 5.77 -18.41
N ARG A 500 -0.39 5.01 -17.42
CA ARG A 500 -1.33 3.90 -17.62
C ARG A 500 -2.74 4.47 -17.44
N ASP A 501 -3.45 4.67 -18.55
CA ASP A 501 -4.81 5.24 -18.71
C ASP A 501 -5.41 5.87 -17.44
N PHE A 502 -5.39 7.21 -17.33
CA PHE A 502 -5.94 7.92 -16.16
C PHE A 502 -7.47 7.87 -16.20
N LYS A 503 -8.07 7.12 -15.28
CA LYS A 503 -9.51 6.89 -15.18
C LYS A 503 -10.17 7.50 -13.93
N PHE A 504 -9.48 8.31 -13.12
CA PHE A 504 -10.01 8.78 -11.84
C PHE A 504 -10.00 10.30 -11.74
N SER A 505 -11.20 10.86 -11.67
CA SER A 505 -11.45 12.18 -11.09
C SER A 505 -11.96 12.01 -9.67
N GLU A 506 -11.71 13.02 -8.81
CA GLU A 506 -12.29 13.07 -7.47
C GLU A 506 -13.82 13.19 -7.49
N TYR A 507 -14.42 13.59 -8.62
CA TYR A 507 -15.87 13.61 -8.83
C TYR A 507 -16.45 12.26 -9.28
N GLN A 508 -15.60 11.28 -9.62
CA GLN A 508 -16.06 10.00 -10.13
C GLN A 508 -16.70 9.15 -9.01
N ILE A 509 -17.93 8.69 -9.25
CA ILE A 509 -18.64 7.76 -8.36
C ILE A 509 -18.52 6.34 -8.91
N PHE A 510 -18.06 5.42 -8.07
CA PHE A 510 -17.89 4.01 -8.41
C PHE A 510 -19.04 3.16 -7.87
N ASN A 511 -19.37 2.07 -8.58
CA ASN A 511 -20.39 1.12 -8.15
C ASN A 511 -20.00 0.36 -6.87
N SER A 512 -18.70 0.22 -6.60
CA SER A 512 -18.19 -0.35 -5.35
C SER A 512 -16.82 0.23 -4.96
N ASN A 513 -16.53 0.22 -3.66
CA ASN A 513 -15.22 0.65 -3.12
C ASN A 513 -14.06 -0.23 -3.62
N LEU A 514 -14.32 -1.49 -3.94
CA LEU A 514 -13.29 -2.41 -4.46
C LEU A 514 -12.81 -1.97 -5.85
N ILE A 515 -13.76 -1.61 -6.73
CA ILE A 515 -13.48 -1.13 -8.08
C ILE A 515 -12.72 0.20 -8.01
N GLU A 516 -13.19 1.14 -7.18
CA GLU A 516 -12.51 2.42 -6.95
C GLU A 516 -11.03 2.22 -6.57
N LYS A 517 -10.76 1.30 -5.64
CA LYS A 517 -9.40 0.98 -5.21
C LYS A 517 -8.57 0.34 -6.33
N GLN A 518 -9.16 -0.52 -7.15
CA GLN A 518 -8.46 -1.13 -8.29
C GLN A 518 -8.08 -0.09 -9.34
N VAL A 519 -9.03 0.76 -9.74
CA VAL A 519 -8.83 1.84 -10.73
C VAL A 519 -7.73 2.79 -10.27
N ARG A 520 -7.82 3.30 -9.03
CA ARG A 520 -6.77 4.15 -8.45
C ARG A 520 -5.40 3.52 -8.37
N ASN A 521 -5.33 2.21 -8.13
CA ASN A 521 -4.05 1.52 -8.07
C ASN A 521 -3.40 1.38 -9.45
N GLN A 522 -4.18 1.41 -10.53
CA GLN A 522 -3.68 1.28 -11.90
C GLN A 522 -3.21 2.63 -12.48
N GLU A 523 -3.72 3.75 -11.96
CA GLU A 523 -3.42 5.09 -12.44
C GLU A 523 -2.11 5.63 -11.92
N ARG A 524 -1.06 5.44 -12.71
CA ARG A 524 0.29 5.86 -12.35
C ARG A 524 1.03 6.32 -13.60
N TYR A 525 1.81 7.39 -13.44
CA TYR A 525 2.86 7.72 -14.38
C TYR A 525 3.98 6.68 -14.34
N GLY A 526 4.56 6.38 -15.50
CA GLY A 526 5.65 5.45 -15.74
C GLY A 526 7.03 6.05 -15.45
N THR A 527 7.17 6.84 -14.39
CA THR A 527 8.46 7.37 -13.90
C THR A 527 8.66 7.03 -12.42
N ASN A 528 9.91 6.96 -12.02
CA ASN A 528 10.38 6.75 -10.65
C ASN A 528 11.34 7.89 -10.20
N SER A 529 11.23 9.06 -10.82
CA SER A 529 12.02 10.26 -10.51
C SER A 529 11.75 10.79 -9.09
N GLY A 530 12.69 11.59 -8.55
CA GLY A 530 12.64 12.07 -7.17
C GLY A 530 11.35 12.81 -6.81
N VAL A 531 10.96 13.80 -7.62
CA VAL A 531 9.73 14.57 -7.45
C VAL A 531 8.50 13.67 -7.52
N TYR A 532 8.49 12.75 -8.47
CA TYR A 532 7.35 11.86 -8.68
C TYR A 532 7.23 10.77 -7.60
N THR A 533 8.34 10.32 -7.02
CA THR A 533 8.33 9.39 -5.89
C THR A 533 7.57 9.96 -4.71
N ILE A 534 7.85 11.20 -4.33
CA ILE A 534 7.09 11.88 -3.26
C ILE A 534 5.65 12.06 -3.66
N TYR A 535 5.41 12.56 -4.86
CA TYR A 535 4.04 12.80 -5.34
C TYR A 535 3.20 11.52 -5.29
N ARG A 536 3.74 10.39 -5.73
CA ARG A 536 3.05 9.09 -5.66
C ARG A 536 2.81 8.63 -4.23
N MET A 537 3.80 8.78 -3.35
CA MET A 537 3.67 8.43 -1.92
C MET A 537 2.56 9.25 -1.25
N LEU A 538 2.44 10.54 -1.56
CA LEU A 538 1.45 11.42 -0.95
C LEU A 538 0.07 11.31 -1.64
N LYS A 539 0.00 11.45 -2.97
CA LYS A 539 -1.26 11.52 -3.72
C LYS A 539 -1.93 10.16 -3.93
N TYR A 540 -1.18 9.12 -4.28
CA TYR A 540 -1.77 7.81 -4.62
C TYR A 540 -1.77 6.80 -3.47
N GLN A 541 -0.87 6.96 -2.49
CA GLN A 541 -0.73 6.03 -1.37
C GLN A 541 -1.23 6.59 -0.03
N ASP A 542 -1.69 7.85 0.01
CA ASP A 542 -2.18 8.53 1.23
C ASP A 542 -1.20 8.38 2.43
N LEU A 543 0.12 8.44 2.21
CA LEU A 543 1.12 8.21 3.29
C LEU A 543 1.26 9.38 4.26
N ASP A 544 0.69 10.54 3.95
CA ASP A 544 0.71 11.72 4.82
C ASP A 544 0.14 11.42 6.21
N ILE A 545 -0.97 10.66 6.30
CA ILE A 545 -1.55 10.26 7.59
C ILE A 545 -0.66 9.26 8.35
N ILE A 546 0.05 8.38 7.64
CA ILE A 546 0.97 7.40 8.25
C ILE A 546 2.19 8.14 8.82
N PHE A 547 2.75 9.09 8.08
CA PHE A 547 3.84 9.93 8.59
C PHE A 547 3.42 10.71 9.82
N LEU A 548 2.22 11.29 9.82
CA LEU A 548 1.66 11.99 10.96
C LEU A 548 1.52 11.05 12.17
N GLY A 549 1.04 9.81 11.97
CA GLY A 549 1.00 8.78 13.01
C GLY A 549 2.37 8.44 13.60
N ILE A 550 3.40 8.25 12.76
CA ILE A 550 4.77 7.99 13.21
C ILE A 550 5.31 9.18 14.02
N VAL A 551 5.03 10.41 13.58
CA VAL A 551 5.42 11.62 14.32
C VAL A 551 4.81 11.64 15.72
N MET A 552 3.59 11.13 15.90
CA MET A 552 2.98 11.05 17.23
C MET A 552 3.84 10.25 18.23
N PHE A 553 4.41 9.12 17.80
CA PHE A 553 5.29 8.30 18.64
C PHE A 553 6.68 8.93 18.82
N MET A 554 7.13 9.67 17.82
CA MET A 554 8.49 10.21 17.73
C MET A 554 8.69 11.54 18.45
N ILE A 555 7.71 12.45 18.42
CA ILE A 555 7.89 13.86 18.83
C ILE A 555 7.02 14.23 20.03
N LEU A 556 5.83 13.65 20.18
CA LEU A 556 4.85 14.07 21.19
C LEU A 556 5.21 13.55 22.59
N HIS A 557 6.01 14.34 23.29
CA HIS A 557 6.42 14.06 24.66
C HIS A 557 5.75 15.00 25.67
N GLY A 558 5.42 16.22 25.26
CA GLY A 558 4.79 17.20 26.14
C GLY A 558 5.51 17.31 27.50
N TYR A 559 4.73 17.37 28.58
CA TYR A 559 5.21 17.32 29.97
C TYR A 559 5.45 15.90 30.48
N VAL A 560 5.13 14.86 29.70
CA VAL A 560 5.29 13.46 30.15
C VAL A 560 6.77 13.14 30.30
N SER A 561 7.62 13.67 29.43
CA SER A 561 9.07 13.45 29.51
C SER A 561 9.72 13.91 30.82
N GLU A 562 9.11 14.86 31.52
CA GLU A 562 9.55 15.37 32.82
C GLU A 562 8.92 14.63 34.01
N LYS A 563 7.84 13.86 33.77
CA LYS A 563 7.05 13.18 34.81
C LYS A 563 7.31 11.69 34.90
N GLU A 564 7.66 11.05 33.78
CA GLU A 564 7.77 9.59 33.68
C GLU A 564 8.95 9.03 34.49
N ASN A 565 10.05 9.79 34.60
CA ASN A 565 11.29 9.38 35.28
C ASN A 565 11.61 10.15 36.58
N GLY A 566 10.64 10.86 37.17
CA GLY A 566 10.82 11.54 38.46
C GLY A 566 10.14 12.91 38.56
N SER A 567 10.58 13.73 39.52
CA SER A 567 10.04 15.07 39.83
C SER A 567 10.73 16.21 39.07
N GLN A 568 11.31 15.94 37.90
CA GLN A 568 12.07 16.93 37.12
C GLN A 568 11.21 18.15 36.75
N LEU A 569 9.90 17.94 36.55
CA LEU A 569 8.96 19.03 36.32
C LEU A 569 8.91 20.03 37.49
N ASN A 570 9.03 19.55 38.74
CA ASN A 570 9.05 20.42 39.92
C ASN A 570 10.30 21.29 39.92
N MET A 571 11.45 20.73 39.52
CA MET A 571 12.71 21.47 39.39
C MET A 571 12.67 22.53 38.28
N ILE A 572 11.99 22.27 37.16
CA ILE A 572 11.81 23.28 36.11
C ILE A 572 10.91 24.42 36.61
N TYR A 573 9.91 24.11 37.43
CA TYR A 573 8.99 25.10 37.98
C TYR A 573 9.53 25.91 39.16
N THR A 574 10.65 25.52 39.76
CA THR A 574 11.39 26.36 40.72
C THR A 574 12.33 27.36 40.05
N GLN A 575 12.64 27.17 38.76
CA GLN A 575 13.42 28.14 38.00
C GLN A 575 12.58 29.39 37.70
N PRO A 576 13.20 30.57 37.52
CA PRO A 576 12.51 31.82 37.19
C PRO A 576 12.04 31.84 35.72
N LEU A 577 11.25 30.84 35.33
CA LEU A 577 10.69 30.67 34.00
C LEU A 577 9.19 30.97 34.02
N ASN A 578 8.75 31.85 33.13
CA ASN A 578 7.32 32.07 32.93
C ASN A 578 6.68 30.79 32.36
N ARG A 579 5.79 30.17 33.14
CA ARG A 579 5.14 28.90 32.82
C ARG A 579 4.27 28.96 31.56
N PHE A 580 3.61 30.10 31.31
CA PHE A 580 2.84 30.33 30.09
C PHE A 580 3.75 30.30 28.86
N LYS A 581 4.86 31.05 28.91
CA LYS A 581 5.86 31.09 27.84
C LYS A 581 6.55 29.73 27.65
N TYR A 582 6.80 28.99 28.74
CA TYR A 582 7.36 27.65 28.68
C TYR A 582 6.46 26.68 27.91
N ASN A 583 5.14 26.71 28.17
CA ASN A 583 4.19 25.87 27.45
C ASN A 583 4.18 26.17 25.94
N ILE A 584 4.13 27.44 25.57
CA ILE A 584 4.21 27.89 24.16
C ILE A 584 5.52 27.41 23.52
N THR A 585 6.65 27.58 24.23
CA THR A 585 7.95 27.13 23.73
C THR A 585 7.96 25.63 23.45
N LYS A 586 7.34 24.83 24.32
CA LYS A 586 7.25 23.38 24.16
C LYS A 586 6.42 22.96 22.93
N VAL A 587 5.32 23.65 22.64
CA VAL A 587 4.53 23.44 21.41
C VAL A 587 5.37 23.75 20.16
N PHE A 588 5.99 24.93 20.13
CA PHE A 588 6.81 25.34 18.99
C PHE A 588 8.04 24.44 18.79
N SER A 589 8.68 23.97 19.86
CA SER A 589 9.81 23.04 19.75
C SER A 589 9.38 21.70 19.12
N GLN A 590 8.20 21.18 19.48
CA GLN A 590 7.65 19.97 18.83
C GLN A 590 7.34 20.21 17.35
N THR A 591 6.69 21.33 17.04
CA THR A 591 6.34 21.69 15.65
C THR A 591 7.60 21.90 14.80
N TYR A 592 8.63 22.53 15.35
CA TYR A 592 9.91 22.73 14.68
C TYR A 592 10.63 21.41 14.39
N VAL A 593 10.69 20.49 15.36
CA VAL A 593 11.28 19.16 15.13
C VAL A 593 10.47 18.37 14.10
N LEU A 594 9.13 18.50 14.08
CA LEU A 594 8.29 17.90 13.03
C LEU A 594 8.64 18.47 11.67
N ALA A 595 8.78 19.80 11.54
CA ALA A 595 9.10 20.43 10.27
C ALA A 595 10.46 19.94 9.72
N ILE A 596 11.48 19.83 10.58
CA ILE A 596 12.78 19.25 10.20
C ILE A 596 12.62 17.79 9.77
N PHE A 597 11.87 17.00 10.54
CA PHE A 597 11.62 15.60 10.20
C PHE A 597 10.96 15.45 8.83
N CYS A 598 9.88 16.20 8.57
CA CYS A 598 9.23 16.22 7.26
C CYS A 598 10.21 16.63 6.17
N PHE A 599 11.06 17.64 6.41
CA PHE A 599 12.06 18.05 5.44
C PHE A 599 13.07 16.93 5.13
N VAL A 600 13.60 16.26 6.15
CA VAL A 600 14.53 15.13 5.98
C VAL A 600 13.89 13.98 5.21
N VAL A 601 12.64 13.65 5.54
CA VAL A 601 11.85 12.61 4.84
C VAL A 601 11.66 12.95 3.36
N PHE A 602 11.26 14.18 3.04
CA PHE A 602 11.10 14.63 1.66
C PHE A 602 12.45 14.64 0.94
N ALA A 603 13.50 15.22 1.53
CA ALA A 603 14.84 15.25 0.93
C ALA A 603 15.35 13.84 0.61
N PHE A 604 15.16 12.88 1.53
CA PHE A 604 15.55 11.49 1.33
C PHE A 604 14.74 10.80 0.22
N ALA A 605 13.44 11.05 0.14
CA ALA A 605 12.60 10.51 -0.94
C ALA A 605 13.00 11.06 -2.33
N ILE A 606 13.33 12.36 -2.44
CA ILE A 606 13.88 12.95 -3.67
C ILE A 606 15.21 12.29 -4.02
N LEU A 607 16.11 12.16 -3.05
CA LEU A 607 17.42 11.56 -3.24
C LEU A 607 17.32 10.14 -3.80
N ASN A 608 16.43 9.31 -3.27
CA ASN A 608 16.19 7.95 -3.78
C ASN A 608 15.80 7.95 -5.26
N GLY A 609 14.92 8.87 -5.69
CA GLY A 609 14.53 8.97 -7.10
C GLY A 609 15.62 9.53 -8.00
N VAL A 610 16.40 10.51 -7.52
CA VAL A 610 17.59 11.03 -8.22
C VAL A 610 18.60 9.92 -8.47
N ILE A 611 18.86 9.06 -7.48
CA ILE A 611 19.81 7.93 -7.61
C ILE A 611 19.30 6.89 -8.62
N THR A 612 17.99 6.63 -8.68
CA THR A 612 17.46 5.56 -9.54
C THR A 612 17.14 5.99 -10.97
N GLU A 613 16.80 7.26 -11.20
CA GLU A 613 16.40 7.75 -12.52
C GLU A 613 16.89 9.20 -12.74
N SER A 614 16.22 10.19 -12.13
CA SER A 614 16.56 11.61 -12.22
C SER A 614 15.77 12.42 -11.19
N PHE A 615 16.01 13.74 -11.12
CA PHE A 615 15.23 14.64 -10.26
C PHE A 615 13.74 14.65 -10.64
N GLY A 616 13.43 14.62 -11.94
CA GLY A 616 12.07 14.61 -12.48
C GLY A 616 11.58 15.97 -12.97
N GLU A 617 10.45 15.98 -13.66
CA GLU A 617 9.84 17.17 -14.25
C GLU A 617 8.96 17.90 -13.21
N ILE A 618 9.43 19.06 -12.75
CA ILE A 618 8.74 19.85 -11.71
C ILE A 618 7.52 20.61 -12.23
N LYS A 619 7.41 20.82 -13.55
CA LYS A 619 6.27 21.52 -14.16
C LYS A 619 5.12 20.59 -14.50
N GLN A 620 5.26 19.28 -14.29
CA GLN A 620 4.19 18.31 -14.53
C GLN A 620 2.89 18.80 -13.86
N PRO A 621 1.81 19.03 -14.62
CA PRO A 621 0.58 19.57 -14.06
C PRO A 621 -0.15 18.54 -13.21
N VAL A 622 -0.83 19.04 -12.18
CA VAL A 622 -1.70 18.31 -11.24
C VAL A 622 -3.02 19.06 -11.17
N ILE A 623 -4.14 18.33 -11.10
CA ILE A 623 -5.47 18.92 -10.98
C ILE A 623 -5.61 19.68 -9.65
N HIS A 624 -6.18 20.88 -9.71
CA HIS A 624 -6.51 21.73 -8.56
C HIS A 624 -7.99 22.13 -8.64
N TYR A 625 -8.77 21.73 -7.64
CA TYR A 625 -10.21 21.97 -7.61
C TYR A 625 -10.56 23.35 -7.05
N LEU A 626 -11.33 24.14 -7.79
CA LEU A 626 -11.70 25.51 -7.41
C LEU A 626 -13.01 25.57 -6.62
N THR A 627 -14.04 24.85 -7.08
CA THR A 627 -15.39 24.95 -6.50
C THR A 627 -16.10 23.60 -6.43
N TYR A 628 -16.87 23.37 -5.37
CA TYR A 628 -17.75 22.21 -5.30
C TYR A 628 -18.91 22.37 -6.28
N PHE A 629 -19.23 21.32 -7.01
CA PHE A 629 -20.33 21.32 -7.94
C PHE A 629 -21.17 20.06 -7.72
N LYS A 630 -22.49 20.18 -7.69
CA LYS A 630 -23.37 19.10 -7.20
C LYS A 630 -23.99 18.28 -8.33
N LYS A 631 -24.09 18.87 -9.52
CA LYS A 631 -24.89 18.37 -10.66
C LYS A 631 -24.01 17.98 -11.86
N PHE A 632 -22.95 17.22 -11.59
CA PHE A 632 -22.01 16.77 -12.63
C PHE A 632 -22.62 15.89 -13.72
N ASN A 633 -23.78 15.30 -13.46
CA ASN A 633 -24.39 14.28 -14.32
C ASN A 633 -25.27 14.87 -15.42
N ILE A 634 -25.36 16.21 -15.52
CA ILE A 634 -26.20 16.91 -16.51
C ILE A 634 -25.32 17.36 -17.68
N PRO A 635 -25.52 16.85 -18.91
CA PRO A 635 -24.71 17.21 -20.08
C PRO A 635 -24.63 18.72 -20.37
N GLU A 636 -25.73 19.45 -20.16
CA GLU A 636 -25.81 20.90 -20.38
C GLU A 636 -24.94 21.70 -19.42
N GLU A 637 -24.66 21.15 -18.23
CA GLU A 637 -23.85 21.79 -17.21
C GLU A 637 -22.34 21.50 -17.37
N ARG A 638 -21.92 20.71 -18.38
CA ARG A 638 -20.53 20.31 -18.60
C ARG A 638 -19.57 21.48 -18.83
N LEU A 639 -19.98 22.50 -19.58
CA LEU A 639 -19.15 23.71 -19.80
C LEU A 639 -18.91 24.48 -18.49
N ASN A 640 -19.84 24.40 -17.55
CA ASN A 640 -19.68 24.98 -16.22
C ASN A 640 -18.82 24.07 -15.33
N ALA A 641 -18.93 22.75 -15.50
CA ALA A 641 -18.11 21.77 -14.79
C ALA A 641 -16.61 21.88 -15.13
N ILE A 642 -16.23 22.23 -16.37
CA ILE A 642 -14.81 22.48 -16.72
C ILE A 642 -14.23 23.69 -15.97
N LYS A 643 -15.07 24.67 -15.60
CA LYS A 643 -14.63 25.85 -14.82
C LYS A 643 -14.39 25.53 -13.33
N THR A 644 -14.73 24.32 -12.87
CA THR A 644 -14.61 23.96 -11.45
C THR A 644 -13.23 23.44 -11.06
N PHE A 645 -12.33 23.24 -12.02
CA PHE A 645 -10.96 22.82 -11.78
C PHE A 645 -9.98 23.56 -12.69
N THR A 646 -8.73 23.60 -12.26
CA THR A 646 -7.58 24.12 -13.01
C THR A 646 -6.40 23.19 -12.77
N THR A 647 -5.21 23.56 -13.24
CA THR A 647 -3.98 22.83 -12.93
C THR A 647 -3.03 23.68 -12.12
N MET A 648 -2.17 23.02 -11.36
CA MET A 648 -0.99 23.60 -10.76
C MET A 648 0.21 22.66 -11.00
N PRO A 649 1.43 23.18 -11.12
CA PRO A 649 2.61 22.33 -11.26
C PRO A 649 2.87 21.51 -9.99
N ILE A 650 3.44 20.32 -10.15
CA ILE A 650 3.69 19.36 -9.06
C ILE A 650 4.52 19.95 -7.92
N TRP A 651 5.46 20.86 -8.19
CA TRP A 651 6.23 21.52 -7.12
C TRP A 651 5.32 22.35 -6.19
N GLN A 652 4.32 23.05 -6.72
CA GLN A 652 3.37 23.82 -5.91
C GLN A 652 2.51 22.89 -5.06
N TYR A 653 2.06 21.78 -5.63
CA TYR A 653 1.32 20.74 -4.89
C TYR A 653 2.13 20.19 -3.72
N LEU A 654 3.40 19.83 -3.95
CA LEU A 654 4.28 19.28 -2.92
C LEU A 654 4.60 20.31 -1.83
N THR A 655 4.86 21.57 -2.18
CA THR A 655 5.06 22.65 -1.21
C THR A 655 3.80 22.91 -0.37
N LYS A 656 2.62 22.95 -0.99
CA LYS A 656 1.35 23.08 -0.26
C LYS A 656 1.14 21.91 0.70
N THR A 657 1.41 20.67 0.25
CA THR A 657 1.28 19.48 1.11
C THR A 657 2.23 19.54 2.30
N PHE A 658 3.49 19.94 2.07
CA PHE A 658 4.49 20.13 3.12
C PHE A 658 4.04 21.16 4.17
N ILE A 659 3.53 22.31 3.72
CA ILE A 659 3.01 23.37 4.60
C ILE A 659 1.83 22.85 5.44
N VAL A 660 0.89 22.12 4.82
CA VAL A 660 -0.27 21.57 5.54
C VAL A 660 0.16 20.53 6.57
N MET A 661 1.12 19.66 6.26
CA MET A 661 1.67 18.71 7.23
C MET A 661 2.28 19.41 8.45
N ILE A 662 2.96 20.54 8.26
CA ILE A 662 3.48 21.36 9.38
C ILE A 662 2.32 21.90 10.24
N MET A 663 1.25 22.41 9.62
CA MET A 663 0.10 22.92 10.38
C MET A 663 -0.70 21.84 11.10
N GLN A 664 -0.85 20.67 10.49
CA GLN A 664 -1.39 19.49 11.17
C GLN A 664 -0.50 19.09 12.36
N GLY A 665 0.82 19.15 12.17
CA GLY A 665 1.81 18.98 13.23
C GLY A 665 1.65 19.96 14.38
N PHE A 666 1.40 21.23 14.06
CA PHE A 666 1.15 22.28 15.04
C PHE A 666 -0.12 22.02 15.85
N LEU A 667 -1.20 21.60 15.19
CA LEU A 667 -2.46 21.21 15.84
C LEU A 667 -2.24 20.05 16.82
N ILE A 668 -1.59 18.98 16.33
CA ILE A 668 -1.36 17.78 17.13
C ILE A 668 -0.41 18.05 18.29
N SER A 669 0.64 18.85 18.07
CA SER A 669 1.54 19.28 19.15
C SER A 669 0.79 20.08 20.22
N SER A 670 -0.14 20.93 19.81
CA SER A 670 -0.96 21.74 20.74
C SER A 670 -1.92 20.86 21.56
N ILE A 671 -2.60 19.89 20.94
CA ILE A 671 -3.47 18.93 21.63
C ILE A 671 -2.66 18.02 22.57
N ALA A 672 -1.52 17.50 22.10
CA ALA A 672 -0.67 16.61 22.88
C ALA A 672 -0.04 17.30 24.08
N THR A 673 0.46 18.53 23.92
CA THR A 673 0.96 19.30 25.06
C THR A 673 -0.13 19.58 26.08
N LEU A 674 -1.36 19.92 25.65
CA LEU A 674 -2.51 20.07 26.53
C LEU A 674 -2.80 18.78 27.34
N PHE A 675 -2.96 17.62 26.69
CA PHE A 675 -3.21 16.37 27.40
C PHE A 675 -2.02 15.93 28.27
N SER A 676 -0.79 16.23 27.85
CA SER A 676 0.40 15.90 28.62
C SER A 676 0.45 16.58 29.98
N ILE A 677 -0.33 17.65 30.21
CA ILE A 677 -0.48 18.28 31.53
C ILE A 677 -1.10 17.30 32.52
N TYR A 678 -1.99 16.41 32.07
CA TYR A 678 -2.75 15.48 32.91
C TYR A 678 -2.17 14.06 32.92
N THR A 679 -1.45 13.66 31.88
CA THR A 679 -0.88 12.31 31.78
C THR A 679 0.51 12.21 32.43
N LYS A 680 0.87 10.98 32.83
CA LYS A 680 2.19 10.62 33.39
C LYS A 680 2.99 9.66 32.50
N SER A 681 2.34 8.88 31.64
CA SER A 681 2.98 7.90 30.76
C SER A 681 2.85 8.28 29.29
N LYS A 682 3.88 7.96 28.50
CA LYS A 682 3.92 8.34 27.07
C LYS A 682 2.85 7.60 26.28
N ASN A 683 2.64 6.33 26.57
CA ASN A 683 1.63 5.50 25.87
C ASN A 683 0.21 6.05 26.09
N LEU A 684 -0.12 6.50 27.31
CA LEU A 684 -1.43 7.08 27.60
C LEU A 684 -1.62 8.41 26.89
N LEU A 685 -0.57 9.24 26.81
CA LEU A 685 -0.61 10.49 26.06
C LEU A 685 -0.95 10.23 24.59
N ILE A 686 -0.23 9.30 23.95
CA ILE A 686 -0.46 8.93 22.56
C ILE A 686 -1.90 8.41 22.39
N ALA A 687 -2.34 7.47 23.24
CA ALA A 687 -3.70 6.94 23.18
C ALA A 687 -4.79 8.03 23.31
N MET A 688 -4.63 8.98 24.24
CA MET A 688 -5.56 10.10 24.42
C MET A 688 -5.57 11.03 23.21
N THR A 689 -4.40 11.39 22.68
CA THR A 689 -4.30 12.24 21.49
C THR A 689 -4.91 11.59 20.27
N SER A 690 -4.59 10.32 20.00
CA SER A 690 -5.14 9.56 18.88
C SER A 690 -6.65 9.34 19.03
N GLY A 691 -7.11 8.99 20.24
CA GLY A 691 -8.52 8.84 20.54
C GLY A 691 -9.31 10.12 20.28
N PHE A 692 -8.81 11.26 20.74
CA PHE A 692 -9.45 12.56 20.51
C PHE A 692 -9.54 12.91 19.03
N ILE A 693 -8.46 12.69 18.27
CA ILE A 693 -8.44 12.91 16.82
C ILE A 693 -9.45 12.00 16.11
N LEU A 694 -9.46 10.71 16.45
CA LEU A 694 -10.39 9.73 15.86
C LEU A 694 -11.84 10.07 16.16
N THR A 695 -12.17 10.39 17.41
CA THR A 695 -13.51 10.85 17.80
C THR A 695 -13.90 12.10 17.04
N GLY A 696 -12.97 13.06 16.86
CA GLY A 696 -13.19 14.26 16.05
C GLY A 696 -13.52 13.96 14.59
N VAL A 697 -12.78 13.05 13.94
CA VAL A 697 -13.05 12.62 12.57
C VAL A 697 -14.43 11.95 12.46
N ILE A 698 -14.74 11.03 13.38
CA ILE A 698 -16.03 10.32 13.39
C ILE A 698 -17.19 11.30 13.55
N LEU A 699 -17.13 12.21 14.53
CA LEU A 699 -18.16 13.21 14.78
C LEU A 699 -18.39 14.11 13.56
N THR A 700 -17.31 14.51 12.89
CA THR A 700 -17.38 15.39 11.72
C THR A 700 -18.07 14.71 10.54
N ASN A 701 -17.88 13.40 10.38
CA ASN A 701 -18.54 12.61 9.33
C ASN A 701 -20.00 12.27 9.68
N LEU A 702 -20.30 12.01 10.96
CA LEU A 702 -21.66 11.66 11.40
C LEU A 702 -22.64 12.84 11.33
N LEU A 703 -22.22 14.03 11.75
CA LEU A 703 -23.13 15.17 11.89
C LEU A 703 -23.62 15.71 10.53
N ASN A 704 -22.97 15.38 9.41
CA ASN A 704 -23.32 15.75 8.03
C ASN A 704 -23.78 17.21 7.77
N VAL A 705 -23.48 18.15 8.65
CA VAL A 705 -23.78 19.58 8.49
C VAL A 705 -22.54 20.31 7.95
N ASN A 706 -22.70 21.07 6.87
CA ASN A 706 -21.58 21.76 6.20
C ASN A 706 -20.79 22.67 7.14
N ILE A 707 -21.46 23.43 8.03
CA ILE A 707 -20.80 24.35 8.96
C ILE A 707 -19.84 23.61 9.92
N VAL A 708 -20.24 22.43 10.38
CA VAL A 708 -19.43 21.60 11.29
C VAL A 708 -18.22 21.06 10.54
N LYS A 709 -18.41 20.58 9.31
CA LYS A 709 -17.31 20.09 8.47
C LYS A 709 -16.33 21.20 8.08
N LEU A 710 -16.82 22.40 7.77
CA LEU A 710 -16.00 23.52 7.32
C LEU A 710 -15.09 24.05 8.44
N TYR A 711 -15.56 24.11 9.69
CA TYR A 711 -14.79 24.66 10.80
C TYR A 711 -14.17 23.60 11.72
N SER A 712 -14.38 22.32 11.44
CA SER A 712 -13.72 21.23 12.14
C SER A 712 -12.28 21.07 11.63
N PRO A 713 -11.27 21.11 12.52
CA PRO A 713 -9.89 20.87 12.10
C PRO A 713 -9.66 19.42 11.65
N PHE A 714 -10.55 18.49 12.04
CA PHE A 714 -10.46 17.08 11.70
C PHE A 714 -10.86 16.76 10.26
N SER A 715 -11.61 17.66 9.61
CA SER A 715 -11.90 17.57 8.17
C SER A 715 -10.67 17.72 7.29
N TYR A 716 -9.58 18.28 7.83
CA TYR A 716 -8.38 18.68 7.09
C TYR A 716 -7.13 17.87 7.46
N LEU A 717 -7.28 16.66 7.98
CA LEU A 717 -6.16 15.79 8.38
C LEU A 717 -5.41 15.12 7.22
N PHE A 718 -5.99 15.09 6.02
CA PHE A 718 -5.33 14.57 4.81
C PHE A 718 -4.68 15.75 4.06
N ALA A 719 -3.38 15.94 4.27
CA ALA A 719 -2.62 17.05 3.70
C ALA A 719 -2.63 17.01 2.17
N ASN A 720 -2.52 15.80 1.60
CA ASN A 720 -2.52 15.58 0.15
C ASN A 720 -3.82 16.04 -0.52
N LYS A 721 -4.97 15.91 0.17
CA LYS A 721 -6.30 16.33 -0.29
C LYS A 721 -6.61 17.80 -0.02
N VAL A 722 -5.95 18.39 0.96
CA VAL A 722 -6.04 19.84 1.21
C VAL A 722 -5.21 20.61 0.19
N ALA A 723 -4.06 20.08 -0.23
CA ALA A 723 -3.16 20.75 -1.16
C ALA A 723 -3.78 21.03 -2.53
N ASP A 724 -4.60 20.10 -3.04
CA ASP A 724 -5.32 20.20 -4.32
C ASP A 724 -6.80 20.55 -4.18
N ASN A 725 -7.27 20.87 -2.96
CA ASN A 725 -8.67 21.10 -2.61
C ASN A 725 -9.63 19.92 -2.85
N SER A 726 -9.16 18.71 -3.13
CA SER A 726 -10.03 17.53 -3.29
C SER A 726 -10.81 17.17 -2.01
N VAL A 727 -10.36 17.65 -0.85
CA VAL A 727 -11.09 17.53 0.43
C VAL A 727 -12.52 18.05 0.35
N MET A 728 -12.78 19.11 -0.43
CA MET A 728 -14.10 19.69 -0.63
C MET A 728 -15.05 18.73 -1.34
N ILE A 729 -14.53 17.97 -2.29
CA ILE A 729 -15.31 17.05 -3.12
C ILE A 729 -15.64 15.80 -2.31
N ARG A 730 -14.61 15.17 -1.72
CA ARG A 730 -14.78 13.92 -0.98
C ARG A 730 -15.62 14.05 0.27
N ASN A 731 -15.40 15.12 1.03
CA ASN A 731 -16.09 15.29 2.31
C ASN A 731 -17.36 16.14 2.18
N VAL A 732 -17.65 16.65 0.97
CA VAL A 732 -18.77 17.54 0.65
C VAL A 732 -18.74 18.77 1.57
N ILE A 733 -17.67 19.56 1.47
CA ILE A 733 -17.41 20.75 2.31
C ILE A 733 -17.46 21.99 1.42
N ILE A 734 -18.65 22.59 1.30
CA ILE A 734 -18.84 23.80 0.51
C ILE A 734 -18.02 24.94 1.13
N GLY A 735 -17.15 25.55 0.33
CA GLY A 735 -16.22 26.59 0.75
C GLY A 735 -14.88 26.08 1.29
N GLY A 736 -14.68 24.75 1.39
CA GLY A 736 -13.42 24.16 1.78
C GLY A 736 -12.35 24.38 0.72
N ASN A 737 -11.37 25.25 1.00
CA ASN A 737 -10.20 25.45 0.15
C ASN A 737 -8.91 25.43 1.00
N PHE A 738 -7.77 25.51 0.32
CA PHE A 738 -6.45 25.52 0.97
C PHE A 738 -6.36 26.60 2.07
N VAL A 739 -6.80 27.83 1.78
CA VAL A 739 -6.70 28.96 2.72
C VAL A 739 -7.60 28.74 3.94
N THR A 740 -8.85 28.33 3.75
CA THR A 740 -9.78 28.05 4.86
C THR A 740 -9.24 26.90 5.72
N SER A 741 -8.71 25.85 5.10
CA SER A 741 -8.10 24.71 5.81
C SER A 741 -6.94 25.17 6.69
N MET A 742 -6.05 26.01 6.15
CA MET A 742 -4.92 26.58 6.87
C MET A 742 -5.36 27.48 8.04
N MET A 743 -6.38 28.32 7.82
CA MET A 743 -6.96 29.15 8.88
C MET A 743 -7.55 28.30 10.00
N VAL A 744 -8.37 27.30 9.67
CA VAL A 744 -9.02 26.42 10.64
C VAL A 744 -7.98 25.66 11.47
N LEU A 745 -6.99 25.04 10.83
CA LEU A 745 -5.90 24.35 11.53
C LEU A 745 -5.13 25.29 12.47
N THR A 746 -4.79 26.51 12.00
CA THR A 746 -4.03 27.48 12.78
C THR A 746 -4.81 28.00 13.98
N VAL A 747 -6.07 28.40 13.78
CA VAL A 747 -6.94 28.94 14.83
C VAL A 747 -7.15 27.91 15.94
N TRP A 748 -7.49 26.67 15.59
CA TRP A 748 -7.67 25.61 16.58
C TRP A 748 -6.36 25.26 17.32
N SER A 749 -5.22 25.26 16.61
CA SER A 749 -3.91 25.05 17.25
C SER A 749 -3.62 26.13 18.30
N ILE A 750 -3.86 27.40 17.96
CA ILE A 750 -3.69 28.54 18.87
C ILE A 750 -4.63 28.42 20.06
N ILE A 751 -5.90 28.07 19.85
CA ILE A 751 -6.88 27.87 20.93
C ILE A 751 -6.39 26.80 21.91
N PHE A 752 -6.00 25.61 21.44
CA PHE A 752 -5.51 24.54 22.33
C PHE A 752 -4.21 24.94 23.05
N MET A 753 -3.29 25.61 22.36
CA MET A 753 -2.05 26.10 22.94
C MET A 753 -2.31 27.15 24.05
N ILE A 754 -3.21 28.11 23.83
CA ILE A 754 -3.57 29.14 24.81
C ILE A 754 -4.25 28.50 26.02
N ILE A 755 -5.24 27.63 25.80
CA ILE A 755 -5.95 26.91 26.88
C ILE A 755 -4.95 26.13 27.73
N GLY A 756 -4.04 25.37 27.10
CA GLY A 756 -2.98 24.64 27.82
C GLY A 756 -2.09 25.57 28.62
N SER A 757 -1.71 26.72 28.06
CA SER A 757 -0.84 27.70 28.74
C SER A 757 -1.53 28.35 29.94
N MET A 758 -2.83 28.66 29.83
CA MET A 758 -3.64 29.18 30.95
C MET A 758 -3.77 28.16 32.09
N ILE A 759 -4.00 26.89 31.76
CA ILE A 759 -4.11 25.79 32.75
C ILE A 759 -2.80 25.63 33.50
N VAL A 760 -1.66 25.59 32.79
CA VAL A 760 -0.34 25.45 33.42
C VAL A 760 -0.03 26.64 34.33
N ASN A 761 -0.38 27.86 33.91
CA ASN A 761 -0.12 29.06 34.71
C ASN A 761 -0.92 29.07 36.04
N LYS A 762 -2.16 28.58 36.02
CA LYS A 762 -3.02 28.51 37.22
C LYS A 762 -2.72 27.33 38.15
N ARG A 763 -1.94 26.34 37.71
CA ARG A 763 -1.69 25.13 38.48
C ARG A 763 -0.77 25.42 39.68
N LYS A 764 -1.36 25.45 40.88
CA LYS A 764 -0.62 25.52 42.16
C LYS A 764 0.15 24.21 42.37
N GLN A 765 1.41 24.31 42.82
CA GLN A 765 2.18 23.14 43.22
C GLN A 765 1.61 22.60 44.54
N LYS A 766 1.38 21.29 44.59
CA LYS A 766 1.49 20.57 45.87
C LYS A 766 2.98 20.34 46.06
N VAL A 767 3.60 21.13 46.94
CA VAL A 767 4.97 20.93 47.41
C VAL A 767 5.00 19.63 48.20
#